data_AF-A0A512J5Q1-F1
#
_entry.id   AF-A0A512J5Q1-F1
#
_cell.length_a   1.000
_cell.length_b   1.000
_cell.length_c   1.000
_cell.angle_alpha   90.00
_cell.angle_beta   90.00
_cell.angle_gamma   90.00
#
_symmetry.space_group_name_H-M   'P 1'
#
loop_
_entity.id
_entity.type
_entity.pdbx_description
1 polymer ?
#
loop_
_entity_poly.entity_id
_entity_poly.type
_entity_poly.pdbx_seq_one_letter_code
_entity_poly.pdbx_strand_id
1 'polypeptide(L)'
;MRPEARPVFYNESGHRARVTNGALLLISCLAALGLLALVYGMLVAPNLPVAERQASDATAPHAEMINRRVVVADPINPALNRQVPAAAMQALRLAYLSSNGNAFTSLKQHAGDLDGLLPDWLELRQEDGRIRIQVDGKSAEVLQWLKTNAQQLQVFPVISSSLTKHETNVALALPAARARVIAEIIGYLQENELSGITLQLPDATPFNERILVQFVRDLRERLSATQRKLIVMTSLTDGPVRIGEFSKVADYVLVATHDNVQAGRPAPIAPQGWLESQLGSVFARVDPGKVIVSIGSLAFDWDPTGRMKQISVPAAWTAMRNNGKSLAFDQRSLNATVRYRDGDGRPHEIWMLDAVTGFNHLRAALAHRPAGVALWALGYEDAGIWATLGRTKLPDSTALGALETLQPGGDLFGSLNVALVSATPGGAGRRTLAYNERVGLIVGQAIAQAPSQAQVITRSPVAKNLVALTFDDGPDPNYTGRVLDILREKGAKATFYIVGRNALQAPGLLKRIYDEGHDIGNHTFSHPRLMESGRERIAVELNMAQRVIEAQTGVRTTLFRPPQAYTSLAFLDTSPLLVEVATELGYQIGALDADSYDWAAAGFGGVKKIHVVDLVVRTVGGGRGQIVLMHDSGGNRQLTIDALPDIIDQLHAKGFRFVTTHELVGAPRDAVMPQTRAPSLTDALSTEAWRVGAHSAAWLSDAVPAIAIATSVLAIFRLTLIIIGATAHRLRGGHRIPAAGPEPKGIAVLVPAYNEEIVILKTIRTLLGSTVADRIEIIVIDDGSTDETASVVREAFGTTGAVQIFTKANGGKAAALNFGLQKTSAEIIVAIDGDTVLLPDAIERLARHFADPRIGAVAGTVSVGNRTSLIARFQALEYTLSQNLDRRAFELINAIGVVPGAIGAWRREALLAVGGYSSDTLAEDADLTVSLELAGWKVVCEPRARALTEAPERLGAFLKQRFRWMFGTLQVAYKHGAASLRRPRGVSFVLVPNVLLFQFLFTLLAPLMDLILLFTVVTSVIDIVTAGARGQGHETLELLAAYWLVFQVFDLLAGCAALLLHGPSTEWRLLPLLVLQRFCYRQLLYVTAIRTLLTALRGTFVGWGKLVRTGSVDLPVAPARSA
;
A
#
# COMPACT_ATOMS: atom_id res chain seq x y z
N MET A 1 20.41 61.16 -26.88
CA MET A 1 19.65 59.91 -27.13
C MET A 1 20.64 58.77 -27.09
N ARG A 2 20.54 57.82 -26.15
CA ARG A 2 21.23 56.52 -26.28
C ARG A 2 20.25 55.56 -26.97
N PRO A 3 20.51 55.13 -28.22
CA PRO A 3 19.86 53.97 -28.78
C PRO A 3 20.42 52.72 -28.10
N GLU A 4 19.63 51.64 -28.04
CA GLU A 4 20.01 50.30 -27.57
C GLU A 4 20.02 50.06 -26.05
N ALA A 5 18.86 50.07 -25.39
CA ALA A 5 18.68 49.19 -24.23
C ALA A 5 18.51 47.76 -24.76
N ARG A 6 19.38 46.82 -24.35
CA ARG A 6 19.25 45.38 -24.68
C ARG A 6 18.87 44.63 -23.40
N PRO A 7 17.57 44.44 -23.12
CA PRO A 7 17.13 43.76 -21.91
C PRO A 7 17.79 42.39 -21.77
N VAL A 8 18.27 42.06 -20.57
CA VAL A 8 18.92 40.79 -20.30
C VAL A 8 17.98 39.63 -20.64
N PHE A 9 18.51 38.62 -21.33
CA PHE A 9 17.83 37.47 -21.94
C PHE A 9 17.05 37.72 -23.24
N TYR A 10 16.71 38.96 -23.59
CA TYR A 10 15.90 39.23 -24.77
C TYR A 10 16.60 38.77 -26.06
N ASN A 11 15.84 38.11 -26.94
CA ASN A 11 16.32 37.66 -28.24
C ASN A 11 15.32 38.06 -29.34
N GLU A 12 15.69 39.05 -30.14
CA GLU A 12 14.86 39.61 -31.21
C GLU A 12 14.50 38.57 -32.29
N SER A 13 15.40 37.64 -32.59
CA SER A 13 15.22 36.64 -33.66
C SER A 13 14.19 35.54 -33.36
N GLY A 14 13.74 35.43 -32.11
CA GLY A 14 12.88 34.34 -31.63
C GLY A 14 13.49 32.93 -31.74
N HIS A 15 14.77 32.81 -32.10
CA HIS A 15 15.46 31.53 -32.28
C HIS A 15 15.50 30.73 -30.97
N ARG A 16 15.82 31.39 -29.85
CA ARG A 16 15.85 30.76 -28.52
C ARG A 16 14.51 30.13 -28.13
N ALA A 17 13.40 30.81 -28.44
CA ALA A 17 12.06 30.30 -28.15
C ALA A 17 11.74 29.05 -28.98
N ARG A 18 12.08 29.03 -30.27
CA ARG A 18 11.88 27.87 -31.16
C ARG A 18 12.69 26.65 -30.68
N VAL A 19 13.97 26.84 -30.36
CA VAL A 19 14.84 25.76 -29.85
C VAL A 19 14.32 25.23 -28.52
N THR A 20 13.98 26.13 -27.58
CA THR A 20 13.47 25.74 -26.25
C THR A 20 12.16 24.96 -26.36
N ASN A 21 11.22 25.42 -27.18
CA ASN A 21 9.94 24.74 -27.36
C ASN A 21 10.11 23.39 -28.08
N GLY A 22 11.00 23.30 -29.07
CA GLY A 22 11.33 22.04 -29.75
C GLY A 22 11.94 21.01 -28.80
N ALA A 23 12.88 21.43 -27.94
CA ALA A 23 13.47 20.56 -26.92
C ALA A 23 12.43 20.08 -25.89
N LEU A 24 11.57 20.96 -25.40
CA LEU A 24 10.49 20.60 -24.46
C LEU A 24 9.49 19.62 -25.09
N LEU A 25 9.13 19.82 -26.37
CA LEU A 25 8.26 18.90 -27.09
C LEU A 25 8.91 17.53 -27.22
N LEU A 26 10.18 17.46 -27.62
CA LEU A 26 10.93 16.20 -27.75
C LEU A 26 10.98 15.44 -26.41
N ILE A 27 11.33 16.13 -25.31
CA ILE A 27 11.36 15.54 -23.97
C ILE A 27 9.98 14.99 -23.59
N SER A 28 8.91 15.76 -23.86
CA SER A 28 7.54 15.33 -23.57
C SER A 28 7.11 14.11 -24.39
N CYS A 29 7.46 14.06 -25.67
CA CYS A 29 7.19 12.91 -26.54
C CYS A 29 7.95 11.66 -26.08
N LEU A 30 9.24 11.78 -25.73
CA LEU A 30 10.02 10.66 -25.21
C LEU A 30 9.47 10.14 -23.89
N ALA A 31 9.08 11.04 -22.97
CA ALA A 31 8.45 10.66 -21.71
C ALA A 31 7.11 9.94 -21.93
N ALA A 32 6.26 10.45 -22.82
CA ALA A 32 4.99 9.82 -23.16
C ALA A 32 5.18 8.44 -23.80
N LEU A 33 6.15 8.29 -24.70
CA LEU A 33 6.47 7.01 -25.34
C LEU A 33 7.01 5.98 -24.34
N GLY A 34 7.90 6.40 -23.42
CA GLY A 34 8.37 5.55 -22.33
C GLY A 34 7.24 5.10 -21.40
N LEU A 35 6.32 6.01 -21.04
CA LEU A 35 5.15 5.67 -20.22
C LEU A 35 4.22 4.68 -20.93
N LEU A 36 3.95 4.88 -22.22
CA LEU A 36 3.15 3.95 -23.03
C LEU A 36 3.79 2.55 -23.08
N ALA A 37 5.11 2.47 -23.24
CA ALA A 37 5.85 1.20 -23.28
C ALA A 37 5.82 0.46 -21.91
N LEU A 38 5.85 1.21 -20.80
CA LEU A 38 5.67 0.64 -19.46
C LEU A 38 4.25 0.11 -19.27
N VAL A 39 3.22 0.91 -19.57
CA VAL A 39 1.80 0.51 -19.47
C VAL A 39 1.51 -0.71 -20.35
N TYR A 40 2.05 -0.74 -21.57
CA TYR A 40 1.95 -1.91 -22.45
C TYR A 40 2.51 -3.17 -21.77
N GLY A 41 3.69 -3.09 -21.15
CA GLY A 41 4.29 -4.23 -20.45
C GLY A 41 3.53 -4.67 -19.20
N MET A 42 2.73 -3.80 -18.57
CA MET A 42 1.83 -4.17 -17.46
C MET A 42 0.62 -4.97 -17.97
N LEU A 43 0.03 -4.53 -19.07
CA LEU A 43 -1.24 -5.06 -19.57
C LEU A 43 -1.06 -6.27 -20.50
N VAL A 44 0.07 -6.37 -21.20
CA VAL A 44 0.32 -7.41 -22.20
C VAL A 44 1.33 -8.42 -21.68
N ALA A 45 0.83 -9.65 -21.50
CA ALA A 45 1.61 -10.78 -21.03
C ALA A 45 2.78 -11.09 -21.97
N PRO A 46 4.00 -11.31 -21.43
CA PRO A 46 5.10 -11.83 -22.24
C PRO A 46 4.81 -13.26 -22.66
N ASN A 47 5.19 -13.62 -23.90
CA ASN A 47 5.05 -14.99 -24.39
C ASN A 47 5.91 -15.96 -23.55
N LEU A 48 5.27 -16.72 -22.66
CA LEU A 48 5.87 -17.87 -22.01
C LEU A 48 5.56 -19.13 -22.80
N PRO A 49 6.48 -20.12 -22.86
CA PRO A 49 6.16 -21.42 -23.42
C PRO A 49 4.99 -21.99 -22.63
N VAL A 50 3.86 -22.19 -23.32
CA VAL A 50 2.68 -22.80 -22.70
C VAL A 50 3.12 -24.19 -22.24
N ALA A 51 2.91 -24.52 -20.96
CA ALA A 51 3.07 -25.89 -20.49
C ALA A 51 2.26 -26.77 -21.44
N GLU A 52 2.93 -27.66 -22.19
CA GLU A 52 2.29 -28.50 -23.20
C GLU A 52 1.01 -29.06 -22.58
N ARG A 53 -0.14 -28.61 -23.09
CA ARG A 53 -1.40 -29.32 -22.84
C ARG A 53 -1.14 -30.68 -23.45
N GLN A 54 -0.83 -31.68 -22.64
CA GLN A 54 -1.18 -33.03 -23.05
C GLN A 54 -2.68 -32.99 -23.22
N ALA A 55 -3.09 -32.74 -24.47
CA ALA A 55 -4.39 -33.12 -24.94
C ALA A 55 -4.45 -34.61 -24.65
N SER A 56 -5.04 -34.96 -23.51
CA SER A 56 -5.73 -36.21 -23.41
C SER A 56 -6.75 -36.16 -24.53
N ASP A 57 -6.39 -36.74 -25.68
CA ASP A 57 -7.28 -37.23 -26.75
C ASP A 57 -8.21 -38.30 -26.17
N ALA A 58 -8.91 -37.95 -25.11
CA ALA A 58 -10.19 -38.51 -24.76
C ALA A 58 -11.20 -37.45 -25.18
N THR A 59 -11.35 -37.31 -26.50
CA THR A 59 -12.69 -37.29 -27.06
C THR A 59 -13.41 -38.51 -26.51
N ALA A 60 -13.89 -38.43 -25.26
CA ALA A 60 -14.89 -39.36 -24.78
C ALA A 60 -15.99 -39.25 -25.83
N PRO A 61 -16.34 -40.35 -26.51
CA PRO A 61 -17.41 -40.31 -27.50
C PRO A 61 -18.59 -39.66 -26.79
N HIS A 62 -19.25 -38.71 -27.47
CA HIS A 62 -20.51 -38.15 -27.00
C HIS A 62 -21.36 -39.30 -26.49
N ALA A 63 -21.36 -39.52 -25.17
CA ALA A 63 -22.24 -40.48 -24.55
C ALA A 63 -23.61 -39.92 -24.90
N GLU A 64 -24.38 -40.65 -25.71
CA GLU A 64 -25.72 -40.26 -26.12
C GLU A 64 -26.41 -39.67 -24.89
N MET A 65 -26.61 -38.35 -24.92
CA MET A 65 -27.29 -37.63 -23.86
C MET A 65 -28.74 -38.08 -23.93
N ILE A 66 -29.05 -39.14 -23.20
CA ILE A 66 -30.42 -39.59 -23.05
C ILE A 66 -31.11 -38.55 -22.17
N ASN A 67 -31.75 -37.59 -22.83
CA ASN A 67 -32.71 -36.67 -22.26
C ASN A 67 -33.97 -37.46 -21.87
N ARG A 68 -33.83 -38.38 -20.89
CA ARG A 68 -34.96 -39.15 -20.37
C ARG A 68 -35.82 -38.16 -19.61
N ARG A 69 -37.04 -37.92 -20.11
CA ARG A 69 -38.11 -37.30 -19.32
C ARG A 69 -38.14 -38.05 -17.98
N VAL A 70 -37.89 -37.32 -16.90
CA VAL A 70 -38.02 -37.85 -15.54
C VAL A 70 -39.52 -38.03 -15.29
N VAL A 71 -40.05 -39.19 -15.65
CA VAL A 71 -41.46 -39.54 -15.43
C VAL A 71 -41.55 -40.40 -14.17
N VAL A 72 -42.39 -39.94 -13.24
CA VAL A 72 -42.71 -40.63 -11.99
C VAL A 72 -43.83 -41.62 -12.28
N ALA A 73 -43.63 -42.90 -12.02
CA ALA A 73 -44.63 -43.94 -12.32
C ALA A 73 -45.26 -44.61 -11.08
N ASP A 74 -44.75 -44.40 -9.85
CA ASP A 74 -45.26 -45.08 -8.65
C ASP A 74 -45.61 -44.12 -7.49
N PRO A 75 -46.61 -44.47 -6.65
CA PRO A 75 -47.10 -43.62 -5.57
C PRO A 75 -46.14 -43.67 -4.37
N ILE A 76 -45.41 -42.58 -4.15
CA ILE A 76 -44.73 -42.34 -2.86
C ILE A 76 -45.81 -42.21 -1.80
N ASN A 77 -45.81 -43.10 -0.81
CA ASN A 77 -46.76 -43.08 0.30
C ASN A 77 -46.65 -41.72 1.04
N PRO A 78 -47.70 -40.89 1.09
CA PRO A 78 -47.64 -39.58 1.71
C PRO A 78 -47.66 -39.70 3.23
N ALA A 79 -46.50 -39.61 3.87
CA ALA A 79 -46.39 -39.44 5.32
C ALA A 79 -46.49 -37.93 5.68
N LEU A 80 -47.12 -37.64 6.82
CA LEU A 80 -47.45 -36.29 7.32
C LEU A 80 -46.24 -35.41 7.75
N ASN A 81 -45.00 -35.94 7.76
CA ASN A 81 -43.82 -35.29 8.37
C ASN A 81 -42.83 -34.65 7.38
N ARG A 82 -43.28 -34.05 6.27
CA ARG A 82 -42.36 -33.49 5.24
C ARG A 82 -42.41 -31.97 5.08
N GLN A 83 -43.23 -31.29 5.87
CA GLN A 83 -43.26 -29.83 5.92
C GLN A 83 -42.24 -29.32 6.92
N VAL A 84 -41.30 -28.49 6.44
CA VAL A 84 -40.28 -27.87 7.30
C VAL A 84 -40.84 -26.56 7.83
N PRO A 85 -41.08 -26.41 9.15
CA PRO A 85 -41.58 -25.16 9.70
C PRO A 85 -40.48 -24.09 9.69
N ALA A 86 -40.86 -22.80 9.62
CA ALA A 86 -39.89 -21.70 9.68
C ALA A 86 -39.03 -21.72 10.96
N ALA A 87 -39.57 -22.23 12.07
CA ALA A 87 -38.83 -22.42 13.32
C ALA A 87 -37.62 -23.37 13.20
N ALA A 88 -37.57 -24.23 12.17
CA ALA A 88 -36.43 -25.11 11.91
C ALA A 88 -35.14 -24.37 11.51
N MET A 89 -35.22 -23.06 11.23
CA MET A 89 -34.04 -22.19 11.10
C MET A 89 -33.28 -22.03 12.41
N GLN A 90 -33.92 -22.27 13.57
CA GLN A 90 -33.27 -22.17 14.88
C GLN A 90 -32.45 -23.40 15.26
N ALA A 91 -32.56 -24.50 14.52
CA ALA A 91 -31.79 -25.71 14.79
C ALA A 91 -30.30 -25.47 14.47
N LEU A 92 -29.41 -25.89 15.36
CA LEU A 92 -27.96 -25.71 15.19
C LEU A 92 -27.46 -26.33 13.88
N ARG A 93 -26.55 -25.65 13.18
CA ARG A 93 -25.84 -26.16 12.00
C ARG A 93 -24.43 -26.57 12.38
N LEU A 94 -24.19 -27.87 12.44
CA LEU A 94 -22.91 -28.44 12.80
C LEU A 94 -22.27 -29.14 11.60
N ALA A 95 -20.96 -29.31 11.62
CA ALA A 95 -20.27 -30.14 10.63
C ALA A 95 -19.12 -30.91 11.26
N TYR A 96 -18.89 -32.12 10.77
CA TYR A 96 -17.77 -32.95 11.16
C TYR A 96 -16.52 -32.55 10.39
N LEU A 97 -15.44 -32.26 11.12
CA LEU A 97 -14.12 -31.96 10.53
C LEU A 97 -13.25 -33.21 10.67
N SER A 98 -13.15 -33.97 9.58
CA SER A 98 -12.25 -35.11 9.51
C SER A 98 -10.80 -34.66 9.30
N SER A 99 -9.85 -35.56 9.52
CA SER A 99 -8.41 -35.31 9.36
C SER A 99 -7.93 -35.26 7.88
N ASN A 100 -8.86 -35.33 6.92
CA ASN A 100 -8.56 -35.21 5.50
C ASN A 100 -8.23 -33.73 5.11
N GLY A 101 -7.44 -33.54 4.05
CA GLY A 101 -7.00 -32.21 3.64
C GLY A 101 -8.13 -31.27 3.20
N ASN A 102 -9.21 -31.83 2.62
CA ASN A 102 -10.31 -31.04 2.05
C ASN A 102 -11.28 -30.52 3.09
N ALA A 103 -11.34 -31.16 4.26
CA ALA A 103 -12.22 -30.78 5.35
C ALA A 103 -11.91 -29.36 5.83
N PHE A 104 -10.63 -29.00 5.91
CA PHE A 104 -10.22 -27.65 6.31
C PHE A 104 -10.50 -26.62 5.21
N THR A 105 -10.34 -26.99 3.94
CA THR A 105 -10.73 -26.15 2.79
C THR A 105 -12.23 -25.85 2.81
N SER A 106 -13.08 -26.87 2.95
CA SER A 106 -14.53 -26.70 3.06
C SER A 106 -14.90 -25.86 4.29
N LEU A 107 -14.22 -26.05 5.44
CA LEU A 107 -14.40 -25.20 6.62
C LEU A 107 -14.12 -23.73 6.31
N LYS A 108 -13.03 -23.41 5.62
CA LYS A 108 -12.69 -22.00 5.28
C LYS A 108 -13.77 -21.35 4.41
N GLN A 109 -14.39 -22.11 3.50
CA GLN A 109 -15.44 -21.62 2.61
C GLN A 109 -16.78 -21.44 3.34
N HIS A 110 -17.09 -22.33 4.30
CA HIS A 110 -18.44 -22.44 4.89
C HIS A 110 -18.50 -22.22 6.40
N ALA A 111 -17.44 -21.72 7.04
CA ALA A 111 -17.45 -21.36 8.47
C ALA A 111 -18.53 -20.31 8.82
N GLY A 112 -18.91 -19.46 7.86
CA GLY A 112 -20.01 -18.50 8.02
C GLY A 112 -21.41 -19.13 7.99
N ASP A 113 -21.53 -20.37 7.51
CA ASP A 113 -22.78 -21.10 7.37
C ASP A 113 -23.08 -22.01 8.58
N LEU A 114 -22.12 -22.17 9.50
CA LEU A 114 -22.17 -23.09 10.64
C LEU A 114 -22.30 -22.36 11.98
N ASP A 115 -22.88 -23.04 12.96
CA ASP A 115 -22.93 -22.64 14.38
C ASP A 115 -21.86 -23.37 15.21
N GLY A 116 -21.41 -24.55 14.76
CA GLY A 116 -20.38 -25.30 15.47
C GLY A 116 -19.71 -26.40 14.64
N LEU A 117 -18.64 -26.93 15.22
CA LEU A 117 -17.70 -27.85 14.57
C LEU A 117 -17.46 -29.07 15.47
N LEU A 118 -17.39 -30.24 14.83
CA LEU A 118 -17.13 -31.53 15.46
C LEU A 118 -15.80 -32.11 14.93
N PRO A 119 -14.63 -31.63 15.40
CA PRO A 119 -13.36 -32.08 14.86
C PRO A 119 -12.85 -33.37 15.50
N ASP A 120 -12.36 -34.31 14.68
CA ASP A 120 -11.76 -35.56 15.14
C ASP A 120 -10.30 -35.36 15.59
N TRP A 121 -10.12 -34.83 16.79
CA TRP A 121 -8.79 -34.48 17.33
C TRP A 121 -8.32 -35.35 18.47
N LEU A 122 -9.25 -36.00 19.18
CA LEU A 122 -8.95 -36.68 20.43
C LEU A 122 -9.12 -38.18 20.25
N GLU A 123 -8.15 -38.93 20.74
CA GLU A 123 -8.21 -40.39 20.73
C GLU A 123 -7.90 -40.94 22.13
N LEU A 124 -8.75 -41.85 22.62
CA LEU A 124 -8.45 -42.64 23.81
C LEU A 124 -7.51 -43.79 23.44
N ARG A 125 -6.32 -43.78 24.02
CA ARG A 125 -5.29 -44.82 23.83
C ARG A 125 -4.76 -45.34 25.16
N GLN A 126 -4.23 -46.56 25.12
CA GLN A 126 -3.45 -47.11 26.22
C GLN A 126 -1.96 -46.76 26.01
N GLU A 127 -1.38 -46.06 26.98
CA GLU A 127 0.03 -45.67 27.01
C GLU A 127 0.58 -46.01 28.41
N ASP A 128 1.70 -46.75 28.46
CA ASP A 128 2.33 -47.22 29.71
C ASP A 128 1.38 -47.96 30.66
N GLY A 129 0.46 -48.76 30.11
CA GLY A 129 -0.54 -49.51 30.89
C GLY A 129 -1.66 -48.64 31.49
N ARG A 130 -1.76 -47.36 31.13
CA ARG A 130 -2.82 -46.42 31.55
C ARG A 130 -3.56 -45.89 30.33
N ILE A 131 -4.81 -45.47 30.50
CA ILE A 131 -5.61 -44.86 29.42
C ILE A 131 -5.45 -43.34 29.49
N ARG A 132 -5.12 -42.72 28.35
CA ARG A 132 -4.89 -41.29 28.17
C ARG A 132 -5.53 -40.77 26.90
N ILE A 133 -5.68 -39.44 26.81
CA ILE A 133 -6.10 -38.74 25.59
C ILE A 133 -4.88 -38.35 24.77
N GLN A 134 -4.82 -38.81 23.52
CA GLN A 134 -3.87 -38.34 22.52
C GLN A 134 -4.50 -37.26 21.65
N VAL A 135 -3.75 -36.19 21.36
CA VAL A 135 -4.20 -35.05 20.53
C VAL A 135 -3.55 -35.13 19.15
N ASP A 136 -4.34 -34.95 18.08
CA ASP A 136 -3.83 -34.81 16.72
C ASP A 136 -2.97 -33.53 16.57
N GLY A 137 -1.77 -33.68 16.02
CA GLY A 137 -0.84 -32.57 15.77
C GLY A 137 -1.38 -31.51 14.79
N LYS A 138 -2.39 -31.83 13.99
CA LYS A 138 -3.06 -30.86 13.09
C LYS A 138 -4.04 -29.91 13.81
N SER A 139 -4.41 -30.21 15.07
CA SER A 139 -5.38 -29.41 15.84
C SER A 139 -4.90 -27.97 16.08
N ALA A 140 -3.59 -27.75 16.27
CA ALA A 140 -3.02 -26.43 16.56
C ALA A 140 -3.22 -25.43 15.41
N GLU A 141 -3.02 -25.86 14.16
CA GLU A 141 -3.19 -25.01 12.97
C GLU A 141 -4.66 -24.57 12.82
N VAL A 142 -5.59 -25.52 12.96
CA VAL A 142 -7.03 -25.24 12.83
C VAL A 142 -7.52 -24.34 13.97
N LEU A 143 -7.08 -24.59 15.21
CA LEU A 143 -7.42 -23.75 16.36
C LEU A 143 -6.92 -22.32 16.19
N GLN A 144 -5.71 -22.13 15.69
CA GLN A 144 -5.18 -20.81 15.40
C GLN A 144 -6.03 -20.09 14.34
N TRP A 145 -6.37 -20.78 13.26
CA TRP A 145 -7.22 -20.20 12.21
C TRP A 145 -8.61 -19.82 12.72
N LEU A 146 -9.25 -20.68 13.53
CA LEU A 146 -10.56 -20.44 14.13
C LEU A 146 -10.55 -19.18 15.02
N LYS A 147 -9.53 -19.02 15.86
CA LYS A 147 -9.38 -17.84 16.74
C LYS A 147 -9.25 -16.53 15.97
N THR A 148 -8.72 -16.56 14.75
CA THR A 148 -8.55 -15.34 13.93
C THR A 148 -9.73 -15.09 13.00
N ASN A 149 -10.34 -16.14 12.44
CA ASN A 149 -11.25 -16.01 11.29
C ASN A 149 -12.69 -16.46 11.56
N ALA A 150 -12.93 -17.25 12.62
CA ALA A 150 -14.24 -17.87 12.86
C ALA A 150 -14.57 -18.01 14.36
N GLN A 151 -14.37 -16.93 15.13
CA GLN A 151 -14.60 -16.90 16.58
C GLN A 151 -16.04 -17.23 17.00
N GLN A 152 -16.99 -17.13 16.07
CA GLN A 152 -18.39 -17.46 16.30
C GLN A 152 -18.67 -18.97 16.44
N LEU A 153 -17.77 -19.84 15.96
CA LEU A 153 -18.02 -21.28 15.92
C LEU A 153 -17.82 -21.93 17.29
N GLN A 154 -18.82 -22.69 17.72
CA GLN A 154 -18.71 -23.54 18.90
C GLN A 154 -17.98 -24.83 18.56
N VAL A 155 -16.88 -25.13 19.25
CA VAL A 155 -16.04 -26.29 18.95
C VAL A 155 -16.28 -27.39 19.98
N PHE A 156 -16.66 -28.58 19.49
CA PHE A 156 -16.91 -29.78 20.28
C PHE A 156 -16.04 -30.94 19.76
N PRO A 157 -14.76 -31.03 20.17
CA PRO A 157 -13.86 -32.08 19.71
C PRO A 157 -14.47 -33.46 19.91
N VAL A 158 -14.30 -34.30 18.92
CA VAL A 158 -14.74 -35.69 18.93
C VAL A 158 -13.63 -36.51 19.56
N ILE A 159 -14.01 -37.30 20.55
CA ILE A 159 -13.13 -38.29 21.16
C ILE A 159 -13.51 -39.69 20.66
N SER A 160 -12.61 -40.27 19.88
CA SER A 160 -12.69 -41.65 19.41
C SER A 160 -11.88 -42.57 20.33
N SER A 161 -11.97 -43.89 20.12
CA SER A 161 -11.27 -44.88 20.94
C SER A 161 -10.71 -46.00 20.07
N SER A 162 -9.40 -46.24 20.16
CA SER A 162 -8.76 -47.44 19.58
C SER A 162 -8.67 -48.60 20.57
N LEU A 163 -9.16 -48.42 21.79
CA LEU A 163 -9.23 -49.46 22.80
C LEU A 163 -10.19 -50.57 22.34
N THR A 164 -9.82 -51.82 22.62
CA THR A 164 -10.73 -52.96 22.46
C THR A 164 -11.98 -52.80 23.34
N LYS A 165 -13.05 -53.53 23.02
CA LYS A 165 -14.27 -53.56 23.86
C LYS A 165 -13.97 -53.94 25.31
N HIS A 166 -12.98 -54.82 25.54
CA HIS A 166 -12.55 -55.21 26.88
C HIS A 166 -11.82 -54.08 27.61
N GLU A 167 -10.84 -53.45 26.96
CA GLU A 167 -10.07 -52.34 27.52
C GLU A 167 -10.95 -51.13 27.83
N THR A 168 -11.89 -50.81 26.93
CA THR A 168 -12.88 -49.74 27.14
C THR A 168 -13.76 -50.03 28.36
N ASN A 169 -14.17 -51.28 28.55
CA ASN A 169 -14.98 -51.65 29.71
C ASN A 169 -14.19 -51.56 31.02
N VAL A 170 -12.94 -52.00 31.05
CA VAL A 170 -12.06 -51.89 32.23
C VAL A 170 -11.74 -50.41 32.55
N ALA A 171 -11.48 -49.61 31.51
CA ALA A 171 -11.23 -48.18 31.59
C ALA A 171 -12.35 -47.40 32.29
N LEU A 172 -13.59 -47.68 31.87
CA LEU A 172 -14.76 -46.90 32.25
C LEU A 172 -15.50 -47.49 33.47
N ALA A 173 -15.30 -48.78 33.78
CA ALA A 173 -15.90 -49.41 34.96
C ALA A 173 -15.28 -48.94 36.28
N LEU A 174 -13.95 -48.75 36.33
CA LEU A 174 -13.23 -48.38 37.56
C LEU A 174 -13.39 -46.88 37.87
N PRO A 175 -13.95 -46.49 39.03
CA PRO A 175 -14.18 -45.07 39.37
C PRO A 175 -12.93 -44.18 39.27
N ALA A 176 -11.78 -44.68 39.71
CA ALA A 176 -10.52 -43.92 39.68
C ALA A 176 -9.94 -43.77 38.25
N ALA A 177 -10.16 -44.73 37.35
CA ALA A 177 -9.75 -44.61 35.95
C ALA A 177 -10.67 -43.63 35.22
N ARG A 178 -11.98 -43.76 35.43
CA ARG A 178 -13.00 -42.87 34.88
C ARG A 178 -12.80 -41.40 35.29
N ALA A 179 -12.55 -41.14 36.58
CA ALA A 179 -12.28 -39.79 37.07
C ALA A 179 -11.03 -39.15 36.46
N ARG A 180 -9.99 -39.94 36.15
CA ARG A 180 -8.76 -39.46 35.49
C ARG A 180 -9.01 -39.05 34.05
N VAL A 181 -9.69 -39.90 33.27
CA VAL A 181 -10.05 -39.58 31.88
C VAL A 181 -10.91 -38.32 31.83
N ILE A 182 -11.89 -38.18 32.74
CA ILE A 182 -12.70 -36.96 32.84
C ILE A 182 -11.84 -35.73 33.16
N ALA A 183 -10.86 -35.85 34.06
CA ALA A 183 -9.97 -34.74 34.38
C ALA A 183 -9.10 -34.30 33.18
N GLU A 184 -8.56 -35.25 32.40
CA GLU A 184 -7.81 -34.96 31.18
C GLU A 184 -8.67 -34.25 30.13
N ILE A 185 -9.91 -34.71 29.92
CA ILE A 185 -10.89 -34.04 29.04
C ILE A 185 -11.08 -32.59 29.48
N ILE A 186 -11.37 -32.37 30.76
CA ILE A 186 -11.66 -31.02 31.27
C ILE A 186 -10.45 -30.11 31.15
N GLY A 187 -9.24 -30.61 31.44
CA GLY A 187 -7.99 -29.84 31.29
C GLY A 187 -7.79 -29.37 29.86
N TYR A 188 -7.91 -30.28 28.88
CA TYR A 188 -7.77 -29.95 27.46
C TYR A 188 -8.77 -28.88 26.98
N LEU A 189 -10.04 -29.01 27.40
CA LEU A 189 -11.09 -28.04 27.04
C LEU A 189 -10.89 -26.66 27.69
N GLN A 190 -10.24 -26.61 28.86
CA GLN A 190 -9.93 -25.35 29.56
C GLN A 190 -8.73 -24.65 28.93
N GLU A 191 -7.64 -25.37 28.69
CA GLU A 191 -6.42 -24.85 28.06
C GLU A 191 -6.68 -24.24 26.68
N ASN A 192 -7.64 -24.80 25.93
CA ASN A 192 -7.96 -24.39 24.58
C ASN A 192 -9.25 -23.56 24.44
N GLU A 193 -9.90 -23.20 25.56
CA GLU A 193 -11.13 -22.39 25.60
C GLU A 193 -12.30 -22.97 24.78
N LEU A 194 -12.47 -24.29 24.79
CA LEU A 194 -13.44 -24.99 23.93
C LEU A 194 -14.84 -25.11 24.55
N SER A 195 -15.87 -25.11 23.70
CA SER A 195 -17.30 -25.03 24.07
C SER A 195 -17.85 -26.33 24.68
N GLY A 196 -17.22 -27.46 24.42
CA GLY A 196 -17.63 -28.75 24.95
C GLY A 196 -16.91 -29.92 24.28
N ILE A 197 -17.48 -31.12 24.36
CA ILE A 197 -16.91 -32.34 23.78
C ILE A 197 -17.98 -33.25 23.19
N THR A 198 -17.59 -34.01 22.18
CA THR A 198 -18.42 -35.03 21.53
C THR A 198 -17.83 -36.42 21.82
N LEU A 199 -18.58 -37.28 22.50
CA LEU A 199 -18.19 -38.67 22.74
C LEU A 199 -18.66 -39.56 21.60
N GLN A 200 -17.73 -40.19 20.87
CA GLN A 200 -18.06 -41.29 19.98
C GLN A 200 -17.98 -42.60 20.77
N LEU A 201 -19.13 -43.21 21.06
CA LEU A 201 -19.19 -44.41 21.87
C LEU A 201 -19.12 -45.67 20.99
N PRO A 202 -18.35 -46.70 21.38
CA PRO A 202 -18.32 -47.97 20.64
C PRO A 202 -19.63 -48.77 20.82
N ASP A 203 -19.81 -49.76 19.95
CA ASP A 203 -20.89 -50.75 20.07
C ASP A 203 -20.83 -51.46 21.42
N ALA A 204 -21.93 -51.37 22.17
CA ALA A 204 -22.08 -51.96 23.48
C ALA A 204 -22.98 -53.20 23.44
N THR A 205 -22.62 -54.18 24.25
CA THR A 205 -23.52 -55.27 24.65
C THR A 205 -24.51 -54.77 25.71
N PRO A 206 -25.65 -55.44 25.91
CA PRO A 206 -26.56 -55.12 27.02
C PRO A 206 -25.88 -55.10 28.41
N PHE A 207 -24.76 -55.82 28.56
CA PHE A 207 -24.00 -55.92 29.81
C PHE A 207 -23.16 -54.67 30.15
N ASN A 208 -22.63 -53.94 29.14
CA ASN A 208 -21.75 -52.79 29.35
C ASN A 208 -22.40 -51.41 29.06
N GLU A 209 -23.64 -51.38 28.57
CA GLU A 209 -24.40 -50.13 28.34
C GLU A 209 -24.48 -49.27 29.61
N ARG A 210 -24.69 -49.90 30.78
CA ARG A 210 -24.77 -49.19 32.07
C ARG A 210 -23.48 -48.46 32.43
N ILE A 211 -22.32 -49.01 32.06
CA ILE A 211 -21.01 -48.40 32.33
C ILE A 211 -20.84 -47.15 31.47
N LEU A 212 -21.24 -47.22 30.19
CA LEU A 212 -21.18 -46.07 29.28
C LEU A 212 -22.14 -44.96 29.73
N VAL A 213 -23.38 -45.30 30.09
CA VAL A 213 -24.36 -44.32 30.61
C VAL A 213 -23.85 -43.66 31.89
N GLN A 214 -23.20 -44.42 32.80
CA GLN A 214 -22.61 -43.85 34.00
C GLN A 214 -21.43 -42.92 33.67
N PHE A 215 -20.59 -43.27 32.70
CA PHE A 215 -19.51 -42.40 32.25
C PHE A 215 -20.00 -41.09 31.64
N VAL A 216 -21.00 -41.15 30.77
CA VAL A 216 -21.64 -39.97 30.19
C VAL A 216 -22.24 -39.09 31.29
N ARG A 217 -22.89 -39.69 32.30
CA ARG A 217 -23.45 -38.98 33.46
C ARG A 217 -22.37 -38.25 34.27
N ASP A 218 -21.31 -38.95 34.66
CA ASP A 218 -20.21 -38.39 35.45
C ASP A 218 -19.50 -37.26 34.69
N LEU A 219 -19.29 -37.43 33.38
CA LEU A 219 -18.69 -36.40 32.54
C LEU A 219 -19.60 -35.17 32.40
N ARG A 220 -20.90 -35.35 32.18
CA ARG A 220 -21.86 -34.23 32.09
C ARG A 220 -21.91 -33.40 33.37
N GLU A 221 -21.88 -34.05 34.53
CA GLU A 221 -21.87 -33.37 35.82
C GLU A 221 -20.65 -32.43 35.93
N ARG A 222 -19.47 -32.92 35.53
CA ARG A 222 -18.23 -32.14 35.54
C ARG A 222 -18.20 -31.02 34.49
N LEU A 223 -18.73 -31.26 33.29
CA LEU A 223 -18.82 -30.23 32.24
C LEU A 223 -19.78 -29.10 32.61
N SER A 224 -20.90 -29.43 33.27
CA SER A 224 -21.92 -28.47 33.71
C SER A 224 -21.36 -27.43 34.68
N ALA A 225 -20.43 -27.83 35.55
CA ALA A 225 -19.74 -26.93 36.48
C ALA A 225 -18.92 -25.84 35.77
N THR A 226 -18.60 -26.03 34.49
CA THR A 226 -17.82 -25.08 33.67
C THR A 226 -18.62 -24.53 32.48
N GLN A 227 -19.95 -24.68 32.49
CA GLN A 227 -20.87 -24.27 31.41
C GLN A 227 -20.56 -24.86 30.02
N ARG A 228 -19.85 -25.99 29.96
CA ARG A 228 -19.54 -26.70 28.71
C ARG A 228 -20.61 -27.75 28.39
N LYS A 229 -20.77 -28.07 27.10
CA LYS A 229 -21.78 -29.04 26.63
C LYS A 229 -21.20 -30.41 26.34
N LEU A 230 -22.02 -31.44 26.50
CA LEU A 230 -21.72 -32.83 26.15
C LEU A 230 -22.62 -33.33 25.01
N ILE A 231 -22.01 -33.71 23.89
CA ILE A 231 -22.68 -34.39 22.78
C ILE A 231 -22.30 -35.88 22.84
N VAL A 232 -23.27 -36.78 22.72
CA VAL A 232 -23.02 -38.22 22.55
C VAL A 232 -23.38 -38.62 21.13
N MET A 233 -22.42 -39.18 20.39
CA MET A 233 -22.63 -39.66 19.02
C MET A 233 -22.94 -41.17 19.02
N THR A 234 -24.00 -41.54 18.31
CA THR A 234 -24.50 -42.93 18.17
C THR A 234 -25.08 -43.13 16.76
N SER A 235 -25.32 -44.37 16.34
CA SER A 235 -25.97 -44.66 15.06
C SER A 235 -27.49 -44.64 15.18
N LEU A 236 -28.19 -44.25 14.11
CA LEU A 236 -29.64 -44.39 14.04
C LEU A 236 -30.08 -45.86 14.13
N THR A 237 -29.23 -46.80 13.71
CA THR A 237 -29.48 -48.24 13.78
C THR A 237 -29.42 -48.82 15.21
N ASP A 238 -28.87 -48.07 16.18
CA ASP A 238 -28.85 -48.47 17.59
C ASP A 238 -30.26 -48.48 18.23
N GLY A 239 -31.22 -47.82 17.59
CA GLY A 239 -32.62 -47.83 17.96
C GLY A 239 -33.01 -46.81 19.05
N PRO A 240 -34.31 -46.54 19.21
CA PRO A 240 -34.82 -45.41 19.99
C PRO A 240 -34.63 -45.57 21.51
N VAL A 241 -34.43 -46.81 22.00
CA VAL A 241 -34.19 -47.06 23.43
C VAL A 241 -32.83 -46.55 23.86
N ARG A 242 -31.77 -46.87 23.10
CA ARG A 242 -30.40 -46.44 23.40
C ARG A 242 -30.24 -44.93 23.29
N ILE A 243 -30.78 -44.35 22.21
CA ILE A 243 -30.82 -42.89 22.00
C ILE A 243 -31.57 -42.20 23.15
N GLY A 244 -32.70 -42.79 23.58
CA GLY A 244 -33.47 -42.30 24.72
C GLY A 244 -32.68 -42.28 26.03
N GLU A 245 -31.93 -43.34 26.34
CA GLU A 245 -31.09 -43.38 27.55
C GLU A 245 -29.99 -42.32 27.53
N PHE A 246 -29.26 -42.15 26.42
CA PHE A 246 -28.24 -41.10 26.32
C PHE A 246 -28.81 -39.69 26.35
N SER A 247 -30.00 -39.46 25.79
CA SER A 247 -30.64 -38.13 25.82
C SER A 247 -30.96 -37.63 27.23
N LYS A 248 -31.16 -38.56 28.18
CA LYS A 248 -31.37 -38.22 29.60
C LYS A 248 -30.07 -37.76 30.26
N VAL A 249 -28.93 -38.30 29.83
CA VAL A 249 -27.61 -38.08 30.48
C VAL A 249 -26.64 -37.19 29.69
N ALA A 250 -27.00 -36.71 28.50
CA ALA A 250 -26.21 -35.76 27.69
C ALA A 250 -26.93 -34.40 27.48
N ASP A 251 -26.21 -33.38 27.00
CA ASP A 251 -26.86 -32.15 26.51
C ASP A 251 -27.58 -32.43 25.19
N TYR A 252 -26.89 -33.10 24.27
CA TYR A 252 -27.42 -33.54 22.98
C TYR A 252 -26.98 -34.98 22.66
N VAL A 253 -27.80 -35.69 21.88
CA VAL A 253 -27.44 -36.94 21.23
C VAL A 253 -27.39 -36.71 19.72
N LEU A 254 -26.22 -36.90 19.14
CA LEU A 254 -26.01 -36.83 17.70
C LEU A 254 -26.22 -38.22 17.10
N VAL A 255 -27.15 -38.32 16.15
CA VAL A 255 -27.58 -39.60 15.58
C VAL A 255 -27.17 -39.65 14.11
N ALA A 256 -26.24 -40.56 13.79
CA ALA A 256 -25.73 -40.76 12.44
C ALA A 256 -26.76 -41.48 11.56
N THR A 257 -27.11 -40.88 10.42
CA THR A 257 -28.08 -41.45 9.47
C THR A 257 -27.43 -42.22 8.31
N HIS A 258 -26.11 -42.14 8.17
CA HIS A 258 -25.34 -42.60 7.02
C HIS A 258 -24.59 -43.94 7.25
N ASP A 259 -24.74 -44.53 8.45
CA ASP A 259 -24.05 -45.76 8.88
C ASP A 259 -24.85 -47.05 8.56
N ASN A 260 -25.93 -46.95 7.77
CA ASN A 260 -26.82 -48.05 7.43
C ASN A 260 -26.25 -49.01 6.35
N VAL A 261 -24.94 -48.96 6.13
CA VAL A 261 -24.25 -49.68 5.05
C VAL A 261 -23.51 -50.89 5.59
N GLN A 262 -23.69 -52.06 4.94
CA GLN A 262 -23.03 -53.31 5.33
C GLN A 262 -22.04 -53.77 4.25
N ALA A 263 -20.95 -54.41 4.67
CA ALA A 263 -20.00 -55.03 3.75
C ALA A 263 -20.65 -56.20 2.99
N GLY A 264 -20.28 -56.39 1.71
CA GLY A 264 -20.68 -57.54 0.90
C GLY A 264 -21.49 -57.22 -0.35
N ARG A 265 -22.65 -56.53 -0.26
CA ARG A 265 -23.49 -56.22 -1.42
C ARG A 265 -23.75 -54.71 -1.58
N PRO A 266 -23.59 -54.14 -2.79
CA PRO A 266 -23.96 -52.75 -3.06
C PRO A 266 -25.43 -52.49 -2.71
N ALA A 267 -25.70 -51.43 -1.96
CA ALA A 267 -27.04 -51.04 -1.53
C ALA A 267 -27.12 -49.51 -1.32
N PRO A 268 -28.33 -48.93 -1.38
CA PRO A 268 -28.51 -47.51 -1.03
C PRO A 268 -28.04 -47.23 0.40
N ILE A 269 -27.36 -46.10 0.57
CA ILE A 269 -26.71 -45.74 1.85
C ILE A 269 -27.76 -45.50 2.93
N ALA A 270 -28.70 -44.60 2.64
CA ALA A 270 -29.77 -44.24 3.55
C ALA A 270 -31.04 -43.98 2.74
N PRO A 271 -31.88 -45.01 2.48
CA PRO A 271 -33.14 -44.82 1.76
C PRO A 271 -34.06 -43.84 2.48
N GLN A 272 -34.71 -42.93 1.75
CA GLN A 272 -35.60 -41.90 2.31
C GLN A 272 -36.68 -42.50 3.24
N GLY A 273 -37.37 -43.55 2.78
CA GLY A 273 -38.45 -44.18 3.56
C GLY A 273 -37.94 -44.86 4.84
N TRP A 274 -36.73 -45.43 4.80
CA TRP A 274 -36.08 -45.99 5.98
C TRP A 274 -35.74 -44.87 6.97
N LEU A 275 -35.14 -43.78 6.50
CA LEU A 275 -34.80 -42.62 7.33
C LEU A 275 -36.02 -42.04 8.04
N GLU A 276 -37.11 -41.77 7.31
CA GLU A 276 -38.36 -41.24 7.87
C GLU A 276 -38.96 -42.18 8.93
N SER A 277 -38.95 -43.49 8.68
CA SER A 277 -39.44 -44.49 9.62
C SER A 277 -38.61 -44.52 10.91
N GLN A 278 -37.27 -44.49 10.79
CA GLN A 278 -36.38 -44.50 11.95
C GLN A 278 -36.50 -43.20 12.76
N LEU A 279 -36.49 -42.04 12.11
CA LEU A 279 -36.66 -40.74 12.78
C LEU A 279 -38.02 -40.67 13.49
N GLY A 280 -39.10 -41.13 12.84
CA GLY A 280 -40.41 -41.23 13.47
C GLY A 280 -40.41 -42.08 14.73
N SER A 281 -39.67 -43.20 14.73
CA SER A 281 -39.53 -44.07 15.91
C SER A 281 -38.73 -43.43 17.05
N VAL A 282 -37.67 -42.67 16.72
CA VAL A 282 -36.84 -41.93 17.69
C VAL A 282 -37.64 -40.79 18.32
N PHE A 283 -38.23 -39.91 17.51
CA PHE A 283 -38.95 -38.74 18.01
C PHE A 283 -40.30 -39.07 18.66
N ALA A 284 -40.81 -40.30 18.52
CA ALA A 284 -41.93 -40.77 19.31
C ALA A 284 -41.56 -40.99 20.81
N ARG A 285 -40.27 -41.07 21.14
CA ARG A 285 -39.78 -41.44 22.48
C ARG A 285 -38.75 -40.47 23.06
N VAL A 286 -38.18 -39.59 22.25
CA VAL A 286 -37.09 -38.68 22.62
C VAL A 286 -37.49 -37.26 22.30
N ASP A 287 -37.20 -36.33 23.22
CA ASP A 287 -37.40 -34.89 23.01
C ASP A 287 -36.59 -34.42 21.78
N PRO A 288 -37.23 -33.84 20.75
CA PRO A 288 -36.52 -33.30 19.60
C PRO A 288 -35.44 -32.28 19.97
N GLY A 289 -35.66 -31.48 21.02
CA GLY A 289 -34.69 -30.51 21.53
C GLY A 289 -33.41 -31.11 22.13
N LYS A 290 -33.34 -32.44 22.21
CA LYS A 290 -32.15 -33.20 22.66
C LYS A 290 -31.42 -33.93 21.55
N VAL A 291 -31.91 -33.90 20.32
CA VAL A 291 -31.37 -34.71 19.22
C VAL A 291 -30.74 -33.82 18.16
N ILE A 292 -29.54 -34.17 17.71
CA ILE A 292 -28.90 -33.62 16.53
C ILE A 292 -28.90 -34.72 15.47
N VAL A 293 -29.47 -34.45 14.29
CA VAL A 293 -29.53 -35.45 13.22
C VAL A 293 -28.35 -35.25 12.27
N SER A 294 -27.48 -36.24 12.13
CA SER A 294 -26.33 -36.14 11.22
C SER A 294 -26.66 -36.66 9.83
N ILE A 295 -26.56 -35.78 8.84
CA ILE A 295 -26.85 -36.03 7.43
C ILE A 295 -25.54 -36.26 6.68
N GLY A 296 -25.47 -37.37 5.94
CA GLY A 296 -24.29 -37.68 5.12
C GLY A 296 -24.28 -36.92 3.80
N SER A 297 -23.09 -36.49 3.36
CA SER A 297 -22.81 -36.14 1.97
C SER A 297 -21.49 -36.76 1.52
N LEU A 298 -21.59 -37.97 0.98
CA LEU A 298 -20.47 -38.86 0.65
C LEU A 298 -20.93 -39.96 -0.29
N ALA A 299 -19.99 -40.76 -0.78
CA ALA A 299 -20.28 -41.95 -1.58
C ALA A 299 -19.47 -43.17 -1.12
N PHE A 300 -19.95 -44.36 -1.47
CA PHE A 300 -19.24 -45.62 -1.29
C PHE A 300 -19.12 -46.32 -2.63
N ASP A 301 -17.93 -46.81 -2.94
CA ASP A 301 -17.60 -47.62 -4.13
C ASP A 301 -17.37 -49.07 -3.72
N TRP A 302 -18.13 -49.99 -4.31
CA TRP A 302 -17.98 -51.42 -4.12
C TRP A 302 -17.24 -52.07 -5.29
N ASP A 303 -16.24 -52.87 -4.94
CA ASP A 303 -15.54 -53.73 -5.89
C ASP A 303 -16.25 -55.10 -6.08
N PRO A 304 -15.81 -55.94 -7.04
CA PRO A 304 -16.44 -57.24 -7.30
C PRO A 304 -16.33 -58.24 -6.14
N THR A 305 -15.41 -58.03 -5.21
CA THR A 305 -15.22 -58.88 -4.02
C THR A 305 -16.16 -58.48 -2.88
N GLY A 306 -16.93 -57.41 -3.06
CA GLY A 306 -17.82 -56.86 -2.05
C GLY A 306 -17.09 -55.94 -1.05
N ARG A 307 -15.83 -55.57 -1.33
CA ARG A 307 -15.08 -54.60 -0.53
C ARG A 307 -15.59 -53.20 -0.86
N MET A 308 -15.87 -52.44 0.19
CA MET A 308 -16.41 -51.09 0.11
C MET A 308 -15.33 -50.05 0.43
N LYS A 309 -15.27 -48.96 -0.32
CA LYS A 309 -14.41 -47.80 -0.09
C LYS A 309 -15.22 -46.51 -0.02
N GLN A 310 -15.06 -45.74 1.05
CA GLN A 310 -15.63 -44.39 1.14
C GLN A 310 -14.89 -43.42 0.20
N ILE A 311 -15.63 -42.62 -0.56
CA ILE A 311 -15.12 -41.61 -1.48
C ILE A 311 -15.96 -40.32 -1.35
N SER A 312 -15.43 -39.19 -1.82
CA SER A 312 -16.19 -37.94 -1.91
C SER A 312 -17.20 -37.98 -3.06
N VAL A 313 -18.25 -37.17 -2.98
CA VAL A 313 -19.22 -37.04 -4.07
C VAL A 313 -18.54 -36.53 -5.36
N PRO A 314 -17.60 -35.56 -5.31
CA PRO A 314 -16.77 -35.21 -6.46
C PRO A 314 -15.95 -36.36 -7.08
N ALA A 315 -15.42 -37.26 -6.25
CA ALA A 315 -14.71 -38.45 -6.75
C ALA A 315 -15.68 -39.39 -7.50
N ALA A 316 -16.93 -39.52 -7.03
CA ALA A 316 -17.96 -40.26 -7.74
C ALA A 316 -18.32 -39.63 -9.10
N TRP A 317 -18.42 -38.29 -9.20
CA TRP A 317 -18.59 -37.59 -10.48
C TRP A 317 -17.46 -37.88 -11.45
N THR A 318 -16.24 -37.95 -10.94
CA THR A 318 -15.04 -38.25 -11.72
C THR A 318 -15.07 -39.68 -12.26
N ALA A 319 -15.38 -40.65 -11.41
CA ALA A 319 -15.53 -42.05 -11.82
C ALA A 319 -16.63 -42.23 -12.87
N MET A 320 -17.76 -41.56 -12.70
CA MET A 320 -18.87 -41.56 -13.66
C MET A 320 -18.43 -41.01 -15.03
N ARG A 321 -17.79 -39.83 -15.06
CA ARG A 321 -17.32 -39.16 -16.28
C ARG A 321 -16.25 -39.97 -17.01
N ASN A 322 -15.23 -40.42 -16.29
CA ASN A 322 -14.08 -41.12 -16.88
C ASN A 322 -14.49 -42.45 -17.54
N ASN A 323 -15.60 -43.05 -17.10
CA ASN A 323 -16.12 -44.30 -17.64
C ASN A 323 -17.31 -44.12 -18.60
N GLY A 324 -17.63 -42.88 -18.98
CA GLY A 324 -18.75 -42.56 -19.88
C GLY A 324 -20.10 -43.09 -19.38
N LYS A 325 -20.34 -43.05 -18.07
CA LYS A 325 -21.57 -43.54 -17.44
C LYS A 325 -22.52 -42.40 -17.10
N SER A 326 -23.81 -42.70 -17.06
CA SER A 326 -24.85 -41.77 -16.59
C SER A 326 -25.22 -42.06 -15.14
N LEU A 327 -25.62 -41.03 -14.41
CA LEU A 327 -26.20 -41.18 -13.08
C LEU A 327 -27.55 -41.90 -13.16
N ALA A 328 -27.73 -42.94 -12.35
CA ALA A 328 -29.04 -43.53 -12.11
C ALA A 328 -29.58 -43.02 -10.77
N PHE A 329 -30.85 -42.61 -10.74
CA PHE A 329 -31.55 -42.21 -9.52
C PHE A 329 -32.61 -43.24 -9.18
N ASP A 330 -32.41 -43.96 -8.09
CA ASP A 330 -33.34 -45.01 -7.68
C ASP A 330 -34.59 -44.39 -7.05
N GLN A 331 -35.72 -44.47 -7.75
CA GLN A 331 -36.98 -43.82 -7.32
C GLN A 331 -37.56 -44.40 -6.02
N ARG A 332 -37.11 -45.59 -5.58
CA ARG A 332 -37.58 -46.22 -4.34
C ARG A 332 -36.82 -45.72 -3.11
N SER A 333 -35.49 -45.63 -3.20
CA SER A 333 -34.63 -45.15 -2.11
C SER A 333 -34.39 -43.64 -2.14
N LEU A 334 -34.58 -42.99 -3.30
CA LEU A 334 -34.19 -41.59 -3.57
C LEU A 334 -32.69 -41.32 -3.35
N ASN A 335 -31.87 -42.35 -3.52
CA ASN A 335 -30.41 -42.28 -3.52
C ASN A 335 -29.90 -42.44 -4.96
N ALA A 336 -28.74 -41.85 -5.25
CA ALA A 336 -28.13 -41.94 -6.57
C ALA A 336 -27.08 -43.06 -6.64
N THR A 337 -26.93 -43.67 -7.82
CA THR A 337 -26.00 -44.77 -8.07
C THR A 337 -25.35 -44.69 -9.46
N VAL A 338 -24.12 -45.20 -9.56
CA VAL A 338 -23.36 -45.31 -10.81
C VAL A 338 -22.74 -46.69 -10.89
N ARG A 339 -22.95 -47.39 -12.01
CA ARG A 339 -22.30 -48.68 -12.30
C ARG A 339 -21.27 -48.50 -13.40
N TYR A 340 -20.04 -48.92 -13.14
CA TYR A 340 -18.94 -48.80 -14.10
C TYR A 340 -18.05 -50.05 -14.09
N ARG A 341 -17.07 -50.10 -15.00
CA ARG A 341 -16.00 -51.10 -14.99
C ARG A 341 -14.68 -50.36 -14.87
N ASP A 342 -13.78 -50.84 -14.03
CA ASP A 342 -12.44 -50.24 -13.88
C ASP A 342 -11.56 -50.49 -15.13
N GLY A 343 -10.32 -50.00 -15.10
CA GLY A 343 -9.36 -50.18 -16.19
C GLY A 343 -9.00 -51.64 -16.49
N ASP A 344 -9.21 -52.54 -15.53
CA ASP A 344 -9.01 -53.99 -15.66
C ASP A 344 -10.31 -54.72 -16.07
N GLY A 345 -11.39 -53.99 -16.34
CA GLY A 345 -12.70 -54.51 -16.75
C GLY A 345 -13.55 -55.07 -15.61
N ARG A 346 -13.17 -54.87 -14.34
CA ARG A 346 -13.88 -55.38 -13.17
C ARG A 346 -15.10 -54.52 -12.84
N PRO A 347 -16.27 -55.10 -12.50
CA PRO A 347 -17.48 -54.33 -12.20
C PRO A 347 -17.39 -53.59 -10.86
N HIS A 348 -17.80 -52.33 -10.87
CA HIS A 348 -17.92 -51.47 -9.70
C HIS A 348 -19.32 -50.85 -9.62
N GLU A 349 -19.81 -50.64 -8.41
CA GLU A 349 -21.08 -49.96 -8.14
C GLU A 349 -20.90 -48.92 -7.04
N ILE A 350 -21.22 -47.66 -7.34
CA ILE A 350 -21.18 -46.55 -6.42
C ILE A 350 -22.59 -46.23 -5.96
N TRP A 351 -22.79 -46.04 -4.67
CA TRP A 351 -23.98 -45.39 -4.11
C TRP A 351 -23.57 -44.09 -3.40
N MET A 352 -24.38 -43.04 -3.50
CA MET A 352 -24.02 -41.72 -2.96
C MET A 352 -25.18 -40.96 -2.34
N LEU A 353 -24.84 -40.13 -1.36
CA LEU A 353 -25.66 -39.10 -0.74
C LEU A 353 -25.22 -37.73 -1.29
N ASP A 354 -25.74 -37.35 -2.45
CA ASP A 354 -25.44 -36.06 -3.07
C ASP A 354 -26.32 -34.93 -2.50
N ALA A 355 -26.21 -33.71 -3.03
CA ALA A 355 -26.99 -32.58 -2.53
C ALA A 355 -28.51 -32.75 -2.73
N VAL A 356 -28.95 -33.57 -3.70
CA VAL A 356 -30.36 -33.89 -3.93
C VAL A 356 -30.88 -34.82 -2.84
N THR A 357 -30.12 -35.87 -2.49
CA THR A 357 -30.45 -36.72 -1.35
C THR A 357 -30.35 -35.94 -0.03
N GLY A 358 -29.36 -35.06 0.11
CA GLY A 358 -29.20 -34.14 1.25
C GLY A 358 -30.40 -33.24 1.46
N PHE A 359 -30.95 -32.64 0.38
CA PHE A 359 -32.20 -31.86 0.43
C PHE A 359 -33.34 -32.68 1.02
N ASN A 360 -33.56 -33.90 0.53
CA ASN A 360 -34.65 -34.78 0.98
C ASN A 360 -34.46 -35.23 2.45
N HIS A 361 -33.23 -35.57 2.84
CA HIS A 361 -32.89 -35.98 4.21
C HIS A 361 -33.04 -34.82 5.21
N LEU A 362 -32.58 -33.61 4.84
CA LEU A 362 -32.75 -32.42 5.67
C LEU A 362 -34.23 -32.11 5.89
N ARG A 363 -35.10 -32.29 4.88
CA ARG A 363 -36.54 -32.12 5.08
C ARG A 363 -37.13 -33.10 6.08
N ALA A 364 -36.77 -34.37 5.96
CA ALA A 364 -37.22 -35.40 6.91
C ALA A 364 -36.75 -35.11 8.34
N ALA A 365 -35.48 -34.71 8.50
CA ALA A 365 -34.93 -34.36 9.80
C ALA A 365 -35.57 -33.10 10.40
N LEU A 366 -35.59 -31.99 9.66
CA LEU A 366 -36.03 -30.69 10.16
C LEU A 366 -37.53 -30.60 10.43
N ALA A 367 -38.36 -31.44 9.78
CA ALA A 367 -39.78 -31.52 10.08
C ALA A 367 -40.07 -31.93 11.54
N HIS A 368 -39.16 -32.66 12.18
CA HIS A 368 -39.26 -33.05 13.60
C HIS A 368 -38.79 -31.97 14.58
N ARG A 369 -38.25 -30.83 14.09
CA ARG A 369 -37.66 -29.75 14.92
C ARG A 369 -36.57 -30.23 15.88
N PRO A 370 -35.54 -30.93 15.39
CA PRO A 370 -34.41 -31.36 16.22
C PRO A 370 -33.64 -30.16 16.78
N ALA A 371 -32.82 -30.39 17.80
CA ALA A 371 -31.91 -29.40 18.35
C ALA A 371 -30.90 -28.87 17.31
N GLY A 372 -30.53 -29.73 16.36
CA GLY A 372 -29.60 -29.39 15.30
C GLY A 372 -29.55 -30.43 14.18
N VAL A 373 -28.82 -30.09 13.13
CA VAL A 373 -28.40 -31.00 12.07
C VAL A 373 -26.89 -30.91 11.90
N ALA A 374 -26.24 -32.04 11.61
CA ALA A 374 -24.79 -32.10 11.45
C ALA A 374 -24.39 -32.70 10.10
N LEU A 375 -23.51 -32.04 9.34
CA LEU A 375 -22.96 -32.60 8.11
C LEU A 375 -21.87 -33.63 8.41
N TRP A 376 -21.99 -34.82 7.83
CA TRP A 376 -20.94 -35.82 7.77
C TRP A 376 -20.46 -36.02 6.32
N ALA A 377 -19.28 -35.56 5.93
CA ALA A 377 -18.35 -34.71 6.68
C ALA A 377 -17.71 -33.70 5.72
N LEU A 378 -17.15 -32.61 6.27
CA LEU A 378 -16.47 -31.59 5.47
C LEU A 378 -15.39 -32.22 4.59
N GLY A 379 -15.32 -31.78 3.34
CA GLY A 379 -14.39 -32.27 2.32
C GLY A 379 -14.88 -33.49 1.53
N TYR A 380 -16.03 -34.09 1.86
CA TYR A 380 -16.64 -35.18 1.08
C TYR A 380 -17.85 -34.72 0.26
N GLU A 381 -18.43 -33.58 0.63
CA GLU A 381 -19.77 -33.20 0.23
C GLU A 381 -19.91 -32.79 -1.24
N ASP A 382 -21.14 -32.91 -1.74
CA ASP A 382 -21.59 -32.14 -2.90
C ASP A 382 -21.75 -30.68 -2.47
N ALA A 383 -21.01 -29.76 -3.09
CA ALA A 383 -21.05 -28.33 -2.76
C ALA A 383 -22.48 -27.73 -2.77
N GLY A 384 -23.40 -28.32 -3.56
CA GLY A 384 -24.80 -27.91 -3.57
C GLY A 384 -25.51 -28.04 -2.22
N ILE A 385 -25.01 -28.88 -1.29
CA ILE A 385 -25.65 -29.10 0.02
C ILE A 385 -25.74 -27.81 0.84
N TRP A 386 -24.76 -26.90 0.69
CA TRP A 386 -24.70 -25.63 1.41
C TRP A 386 -25.85 -24.68 1.07
N ALA A 387 -26.47 -24.84 -0.10
CA ALA A 387 -27.69 -24.11 -0.45
C ALA A 387 -28.88 -24.44 0.47
N THR A 388 -28.83 -25.57 1.18
CA THR A 388 -29.92 -26.09 2.01
C THR A 388 -29.54 -26.25 3.49
N LEU A 389 -28.26 -26.46 3.79
CA LEU A 389 -27.77 -26.72 5.15
C LEU A 389 -27.47 -25.44 5.94
N GLY A 390 -27.00 -24.36 5.30
CA GLY A 390 -26.47 -23.19 6.00
C GLY A 390 -27.46 -22.57 7.02
N ARG A 391 -26.93 -21.87 8.02
CA ARG A 391 -27.72 -21.31 9.16
C ARG A 391 -28.91 -20.44 8.78
N THR A 392 -28.88 -19.82 7.60
CA THR A 392 -29.97 -18.97 7.06
C THR A 392 -30.78 -19.64 5.95
N LYS A 393 -30.60 -20.95 5.76
CA LYS A 393 -31.16 -21.72 4.64
C LYS A 393 -32.09 -22.83 5.14
N LEU A 394 -33.04 -23.18 4.27
CA LEU A 394 -33.96 -24.29 4.44
C LEU A 394 -34.06 -25.08 3.12
N PRO A 395 -34.33 -26.39 3.18
CA PRO A 395 -34.59 -27.21 1.99
C PRO A 395 -36.00 -26.99 1.44
N ASP A 396 -36.21 -25.84 0.79
CA ASP A 396 -37.47 -25.45 0.16
C ASP A 396 -37.34 -25.25 -1.37
N SER A 397 -38.41 -24.79 -2.03
CA SER A 397 -38.42 -24.60 -3.49
C SER A 397 -37.41 -23.55 -3.98
N THR A 398 -36.96 -22.62 -3.12
CA THR A 398 -36.00 -21.57 -3.50
C THR A 398 -34.58 -22.13 -3.65
N ALA A 399 -34.26 -23.23 -2.97
CA ALA A 399 -32.96 -23.88 -3.05
C ALA A 399 -32.78 -24.70 -4.35
N LEU A 400 -33.86 -25.05 -5.06
CA LEU A 400 -33.83 -25.96 -6.21
C LEU A 400 -32.91 -25.46 -7.33
N GLY A 401 -32.93 -24.17 -7.66
CA GLY A 401 -32.09 -23.60 -8.71
C GLY A 401 -30.58 -23.69 -8.40
N ALA A 402 -30.20 -23.56 -7.12
CA ALA A 402 -28.80 -23.73 -6.71
C ALA A 402 -28.35 -25.19 -6.83
N LEU A 403 -29.25 -26.15 -6.64
CA LEU A 403 -28.97 -27.57 -6.78
C LEU A 403 -28.78 -28.00 -8.25
N GLU A 404 -29.27 -27.27 -9.25
CA GLU A 404 -29.09 -27.61 -10.67
C GLU A 404 -27.64 -27.48 -11.16
N THR A 405 -26.81 -26.70 -10.48
CA THR A 405 -25.39 -26.51 -10.82
C THR A 405 -24.52 -27.50 -10.03
N LEU A 406 -23.72 -28.28 -10.75
CA LEU A 406 -22.75 -29.20 -10.15
C LEU A 406 -21.38 -28.53 -10.18
N GLN A 407 -20.83 -28.15 -9.03
CA GLN A 407 -19.47 -27.62 -8.99
C GLN A 407 -18.46 -28.77 -9.17
N PRO A 408 -17.35 -28.55 -9.92
CA PRO A 408 -16.19 -29.44 -9.82
C PRO A 408 -15.72 -29.42 -8.36
N GLY A 409 -15.39 -30.57 -7.80
CA GLY A 409 -15.07 -30.63 -6.37
C GLY A 409 -13.64 -30.27 -6.07
N GLY A 410 -13.36 -30.01 -4.78
CA GLY A 410 -12.00 -29.89 -4.26
C GLY A 410 -11.48 -31.26 -3.82
N ASP A 411 -10.30 -31.63 -4.34
CA ASP A 411 -9.35 -32.66 -3.83
C ASP A 411 -8.15 -32.81 -4.78
N LEU A 412 -7.97 -31.86 -5.71
CA LEU A 412 -7.10 -32.10 -6.84
C LEU A 412 -5.66 -31.79 -6.51
N PHE A 413 -5.43 -30.74 -5.73
CA PHE A 413 -4.09 -30.26 -5.42
C PHE A 413 -3.61 -30.74 -4.05
N GLY A 414 -4.51 -30.83 -3.06
CA GLY A 414 -4.17 -31.26 -1.70
C GLY A 414 -3.64 -32.69 -1.60
N SER A 415 -3.98 -33.55 -2.55
CA SER A 415 -3.52 -34.94 -2.64
C SER A 415 -2.22 -35.12 -3.42
N LEU A 416 -1.72 -34.07 -4.10
CA LEU A 416 -0.51 -34.13 -4.91
C LEU A 416 0.74 -33.97 -4.05
N ASN A 417 1.69 -34.90 -4.22
CA ASN A 417 3.04 -34.77 -3.69
C ASN A 417 4.01 -34.55 -4.87
N VAL A 418 4.08 -33.30 -5.33
CA VAL A 418 4.73 -32.89 -6.58
C VAL A 418 5.48 -31.57 -6.35
N ALA A 419 6.55 -31.33 -7.12
CA ALA A 419 7.35 -30.12 -7.00
C ALA A 419 6.76 -28.92 -7.75
N LEU A 420 6.20 -29.17 -8.95
CA LEU A 420 5.58 -28.16 -9.81
C LEU A 420 4.20 -28.63 -10.26
N VAL A 421 3.27 -27.68 -10.32
CA VAL A 421 1.91 -27.92 -10.81
C VAL A 421 1.42 -26.79 -11.70
N SER A 422 0.81 -27.11 -12.83
CA SER A 422 -0.02 -26.18 -13.60
C SER A 422 -1.35 -26.86 -13.87
N ALA A 423 -2.44 -26.11 -13.87
CA ALA A 423 -3.74 -26.69 -14.09
C ALA A 423 -4.74 -25.74 -14.73
N THR A 424 -5.61 -26.28 -15.58
CA THR A 424 -6.78 -25.54 -16.04
C THR A 424 -7.96 -25.96 -15.17
N PRO A 425 -8.66 -25.02 -14.51
CA PRO A 425 -9.84 -25.32 -13.70
C PRO A 425 -10.84 -26.19 -14.43
N GLY A 426 -11.54 -26.99 -13.65
CA GLY A 426 -12.69 -27.75 -14.10
C GLY A 426 -13.86 -26.86 -14.54
N GLY A 427 -14.80 -27.42 -15.29
CA GLY A 427 -16.04 -26.78 -15.67
C GLY A 427 -17.20 -27.27 -14.82
N ALA A 428 -18.12 -26.35 -14.48
CA ALA A 428 -19.36 -26.70 -13.82
C ALA A 428 -20.18 -27.68 -14.67
N GLY A 429 -20.76 -28.67 -14.01
CA GLY A 429 -21.78 -29.54 -14.57
C GLY A 429 -23.17 -28.98 -14.34
N ARG A 430 -24.16 -29.66 -14.91
CA ARG A 430 -25.56 -29.30 -14.82
C ARG A 430 -26.40 -30.55 -14.61
N ARG A 431 -27.34 -30.50 -13.67
CA ARG A 431 -28.38 -31.53 -13.48
C ARG A 431 -29.77 -30.92 -13.63
N THR A 432 -30.71 -31.76 -14.03
CA THR A 432 -32.13 -31.47 -14.03
C THR A 432 -32.78 -32.19 -12.85
N LEU A 433 -33.78 -31.56 -12.24
CA LEU A 433 -34.47 -32.05 -11.05
C LEU A 433 -35.95 -32.24 -11.33
N ALA A 434 -36.55 -33.29 -10.76
CA ALA A 434 -37.99 -33.47 -10.71
C ALA A 434 -38.46 -33.30 -9.27
N TYR A 435 -39.01 -32.11 -8.96
CA TYR A 435 -39.57 -31.79 -7.66
C TYR A 435 -41.06 -32.09 -7.61
N ASN A 436 -41.51 -32.79 -6.57
CA ASN A 436 -42.93 -33.06 -6.35
C ASN A 436 -43.45 -32.15 -5.23
N GLU A 437 -44.21 -31.12 -5.61
CA GLU A 437 -44.74 -30.12 -4.68
C GLU A 437 -45.67 -30.69 -3.60
N ARG A 438 -46.41 -31.77 -3.90
CA ARG A 438 -47.38 -32.36 -2.96
C ARG A 438 -46.70 -33.04 -1.78
N VAL A 439 -45.57 -33.72 -2.01
CA VAL A 439 -44.80 -34.39 -0.94
C VAL A 439 -43.59 -33.57 -0.50
N GLY A 440 -43.22 -32.53 -1.25
CA GLY A 440 -42.10 -31.65 -0.95
C GLY A 440 -40.73 -32.27 -1.17
N LEU A 441 -40.60 -33.32 -1.98
CA LEU A 441 -39.34 -34.03 -2.20
C LEU A 441 -38.89 -33.92 -3.66
N ILE A 442 -37.58 -34.02 -3.86
CA ILE A 442 -37.00 -34.27 -5.18
C ILE A 442 -37.11 -35.78 -5.43
N VAL A 443 -37.89 -36.16 -6.45
CA VAL A 443 -38.25 -37.55 -6.77
C VAL A 443 -37.52 -38.07 -8.01
N GLY A 444 -36.70 -37.22 -8.62
CA GLY A 444 -35.84 -37.60 -9.72
C GLY A 444 -34.75 -36.57 -10.00
N GLN A 445 -33.64 -37.03 -10.53
CA GLN A 445 -32.56 -36.19 -11.04
C GLN A 445 -31.88 -36.87 -12.23
N ALA A 446 -31.30 -36.05 -13.11
CA ALA A 446 -30.43 -36.51 -14.18
C ALA A 446 -29.30 -35.51 -14.41
N ILE A 447 -28.09 -36.00 -14.63
CA ILE A 447 -26.94 -35.15 -14.97
C ILE A 447 -26.96 -34.89 -16.48
N ALA A 448 -27.28 -33.66 -16.87
CA ALA A 448 -27.28 -33.21 -18.27
C ALA A 448 -25.85 -32.92 -18.77
N GLN A 449 -25.01 -32.39 -17.89
CA GLN A 449 -23.59 -32.15 -18.15
C GLN A 449 -22.81 -32.57 -16.90
N ALA A 450 -21.93 -33.55 -17.02
CA ALA A 450 -21.08 -33.94 -15.90
C ALA A 450 -20.08 -32.81 -15.59
N PRO A 451 -19.82 -32.49 -14.30
CA PRO A 451 -18.77 -31.54 -13.96
C PRO A 451 -17.43 -32.09 -14.44
N SER A 452 -16.62 -31.24 -15.06
CA SER A 452 -15.27 -31.62 -15.43
C SER A 452 -14.33 -31.22 -14.31
N GLN A 453 -13.53 -32.15 -13.79
CA GLN A 453 -12.44 -31.80 -12.85
C GLN A 453 -11.32 -31.07 -13.59
N ALA A 454 -10.52 -30.30 -12.85
CA ALA A 454 -9.36 -29.61 -13.39
C ALA A 454 -8.37 -30.61 -14.02
N GLN A 455 -7.73 -30.17 -15.11
CA GLN A 455 -6.66 -30.92 -15.74
C GLN A 455 -5.34 -30.45 -15.16
N VAL A 456 -4.59 -31.37 -14.56
CA VAL A 456 -3.32 -31.05 -13.88
C VAL A 456 -2.17 -31.62 -14.67
N ILE A 457 -1.14 -30.80 -14.84
CA ILE A 457 0.18 -31.22 -15.26
C ILE A 457 1.08 -31.11 -14.02
N THR A 458 1.67 -32.22 -13.61
CA THR A 458 2.53 -32.29 -12.43
C THR A 458 3.96 -32.68 -12.80
N ARG A 459 4.92 -32.22 -12.00
CA ARG A 459 6.30 -32.70 -12.04
C ARG A 459 6.77 -33.08 -10.65
N SER A 460 7.20 -34.33 -10.48
CA SER A 460 7.70 -34.86 -9.21
C SER A 460 9.23 -34.88 -9.16
N PRO A 461 9.84 -34.92 -7.95
CA PRO A 461 11.27 -35.11 -7.80
C PRO A 461 11.78 -36.37 -8.52
N VAL A 462 12.90 -36.26 -9.24
CA VAL A 462 13.45 -37.37 -10.04
C VAL A 462 14.28 -38.38 -9.24
N ALA A 463 14.70 -38.02 -8.02
CA ALA A 463 15.49 -38.89 -7.15
C ALA A 463 15.18 -38.68 -5.66
N LYS A 464 15.47 -39.72 -4.87
CA LYS A 464 15.43 -39.69 -3.40
C LYS A 464 16.74 -39.06 -2.92
N ASN A 465 16.70 -38.06 -2.04
CA ASN A 465 17.84 -37.28 -1.51
C ASN A 465 18.22 -36.00 -2.29
N LEU A 466 17.28 -35.42 -3.05
CA LEU A 466 17.46 -34.08 -3.64
C LEU A 466 16.64 -33.07 -2.83
N VAL A 467 17.24 -31.92 -2.49
CA VAL A 467 16.55 -30.85 -1.76
C VAL A 467 16.64 -29.55 -2.55
N ALA A 468 15.50 -28.92 -2.81
CA ALA A 468 15.46 -27.55 -3.31
C ALA A 468 15.24 -26.58 -2.16
N LEU A 469 16.29 -25.81 -1.81
CA LEU A 469 16.11 -24.62 -0.98
C LEU A 469 15.46 -23.55 -1.83
N THR A 470 14.40 -22.96 -1.32
CA THR A 470 13.71 -21.85 -1.97
C THR A 470 13.66 -20.63 -1.06
N PHE A 471 13.89 -19.46 -1.62
CA PHE A 471 13.85 -18.18 -0.91
C PHE A 471 12.76 -17.31 -1.49
N ASP A 472 11.81 -16.89 -0.65
CA ASP A 472 10.73 -15.98 -1.04
C ASP A 472 10.99 -14.56 -0.52
N ASP A 473 10.31 -13.59 -1.13
CA ASP A 473 10.29 -12.14 -0.86
C ASP A 473 11.45 -11.32 -1.45
N GLY A 474 12.59 -11.91 -1.78
CA GLY A 474 13.78 -11.20 -2.27
C GLY A 474 13.64 -10.49 -3.62
N PRO A 475 14.66 -9.74 -4.04
CA PRO A 475 15.95 -9.55 -3.37
C PRO A 475 15.99 -8.36 -2.39
N ASP A 476 16.60 -8.54 -1.21
CA ASP A 476 16.93 -7.51 -0.23
C ASP A 476 18.44 -7.18 -0.25
N PRO A 477 18.84 -5.90 -0.34
CA PRO A 477 20.25 -5.48 -0.32
C PRO A 477 21.07 -5.96 0.89
N ASN A 478 20.44 -6.14 2.04
CA ASN A 478 21.10 -6.50 3.31
C ASN A 478 21.22 -8.00 3.53
N TYR A 479 20.32 -8.81 2.95
CA TYR A 479 20.21 -10.24 3.26
C TYR A 479 20.46 -11.15 2.06
N THR A 480 19.85 -10.91 0.90
CA THR A 480 19.99 -11.78 -0.29
C THR A 480 21.45 -11.96 -0.71
N GLY A 481 22.25 -10.89 -0.65
CA GLY A 481 23.68 -10.96 -0.96
C GLY A 481 24.45 -11.93 -0.05
N ARG A 482 24.12 -11.95 1.25
CA ARG A 482 24.73 -12.84 2.26
C ARG A 482 24.24 -14.28 2.11
N VAL A 483 22.96 -14.48 1.76
CA VAL A 483 22.42 -15.81 1.42
C VAL A 483 23.21 -16.42 0.25
N LEU A 484 23.42 -15.65 -0.83
CA LEU A 484 24.22 -16.10 -1.97
C LEU A 484 25.66 -16.44 -1.60
N ASP A 485 26.29 -15.65 -0.72
CA ASP A 485 27.63 -15.93 -0.21
C ASP A 485 27.71 -17.28 0.53
N ILE A 486 26.73 -17.55 1.41
CA ILE A 486 26.64 -18.83 2.14
C ILE A 486 26.40 -20.00 1.17
N LEU A 487 25.48 -19.86 0.23
CA LEU A 487 25.19 -20.92 -0.76
C LEU A 487 26.43 -21.26 -1.58
N ARG A 488 27.19 -20.26 -2.01
CA ARG A 488 28.45 -20.42 -2.73
C ARG A 488 29.52 -21.10 -1.87
N GLU A 489 29.70 -20.67 -0.62
CA GLU A 489 30.65 -21.28 0.32
C GLU A 489 30.34 -22.76 0.57
N LYS A 490 29.05 -23.08 0.72
CA LYS A 490 28.57 -24.44 0.99
C LYS A 490 28.40 -25.32 -0.26
N GLY A 491 28.64 -24.78 -1.46
CA GLY A 491 28.46 -25.50 -2.71
C GLY A 491 27.01 -25.89 -3.02
N ALA A 492 26.04 -25.12 -2.52
CA ALA A 492 24.61 -25.38 -2.69
C ALA A 492 23.99 -24.48 -3.78
N LYS A 493 22.94 -24.99 -4.43
CA LYS A 493 22.06 -24.21 -5.32
C LYS A 493 20.66 -24.09 -4.72
N ALA A 494 19.90 -23.11 -5.21
CA ALA A 494 18.61 -22.71 -4.67
C ALA A 494 17.74 -22.05 -5.74
N THR A 495 16.45 -21.88 -5.44
CA THR A 495 15.48 -21.16 -6.28
C THR A 495 14.96 -19.93 -5.53
N PHE A 496 14.96 -18.75 -6.16
CA PHE A 496 14.51 -17.51 -5.55
C PHE A 496 13.20 -17.05 -6.18
N TYR A 497 12.13 -16.94 -5.40
CA TYR A 497 10.85 -16.38 -5.84
C TYR A 497 10.83 -14.86 -5.59
N ILE A 498 10.89 -14.10 -6.67
CA ILE A 498 11.23 -12.68 -6.67
C ILE A 498 10.00 -11.80 -6.59
N VAL A 499 10.02 -10.85 -5.66
CA VAL A 499 9.08 -9.74 -5.62
C VAL A 499 9.58 -8.63 -6.55
N GLY A 500 8.80 -8.33 -7.60
CA GLY A 500 9.22 -7.38 -8.64
C GLY A 500 9.60 -6.00 -8.13
N ARG A 501 8.88 -5.47 -7.12
CA ARG A 501 9.21 -4.19 -6.46
C ARG A 501 10.59 -4.21 -5.81
N ASN A 502 10.98 -5.31 -5.18
CA ASN A 502 12.27 -5.45 -4.52
C ASN A 502 13.39 -5.56 -5.57
N ALA A 503 13.14 -6.29 -6.65
CA ALA A 503 14.04 -6.35 -7.79
C ALA A 503 14.29 -4.99 -8.47
N LEU A 504 13.30 -4.08 -8.48
CA LEU A 504 13.52 -2.71 -8.97
C LEU A 504 14.57 -1.95 -8.14
N GLN A 505 14.67 -2.22 -6.84
CA GLN A 505 15.60 -1.55 -5.94
C GLN A 505 16.98 -2.21 -5.91
N ALA A 506 17.08 -3.50 -6.25
CA ALA A 506 18.33 -4.26 -6.22
C ALA A 506 18.63 -5.01 -7.54
N PRO A 507 18.74 -4.33 -8.69
CA PRO A 507 18.90 -4.99 -9.99
C PRO A 507 20.19 -5.83 -10.10
N GLY A 508 21.26 -5.39 -9.45
CA GLY A 508 22.53 -6.13 -9.43
C GLY A 508 22.44 -7.47 -8.70
N LEU A 509 21.61 -7.57 -7.66
CA LEU A 509 21.41 -8.83 -6.93
C LEU A 509 20.60 -9.82 -7.74
N LEU A 510 19.54 -9.38 -8.43
CA LEU A 510 18.76 -10.29 -9.28
C LEU A 510 19.62 -10.91 -10.38
N LYS A 511 20.47 -10.10 -11.04
CA LYS A 511 21.42 -10.61 -12.03
C LYS A 511 22.42 -11.60 -11.42
N ARG A 512 22.93 -11.31 -10.22
CA ARG A 512 23.85 -12.18 -9.48
C ARG A 512 23.22 -13.54 -9.14
N ILE A 513 21.95 -13.58 -8.70
CA ILE A 513 21.20 -14.83 -8.48
C ILE A 513 21.24 -15.70 -9.74
N TYR A 514 20.92 -15.12 -10.90
CA TYR A 514 20.92 -15.85 -12.17
C TYR A 514 22.31 -16.32 -12.60
N ASP A 515 23.30 -15.41 -12.60
CA ASP A 515 24.68 -15.67 -13.04
C ASP A 515 25.38 -16.73 -12.18
N GLU A 516 25.08 -16.78 -10.87
CA GLU A 516 25.60 -17.80 -9.95
C GLU A 516 24.92 -19.17 -10.12
N GLY A 517 23.95 -19.30 -11.02
CA GLY A 517 23.35 -20.60 -11.39
C GLY A 517 22.12 -20.99 -10.58
N HIS A 518 21.48 -20.06 -9.88
CA HIS A 518 20.22 -20.29 -9.16
C HIS A 518 19.01 -20.17 -10.09
N ASP A 519 17.89 -20.77 -9.71
CA ASP A 519 16.62 -20.56 -10.41
C ASP A 519 15.92 -19.29 -9.91
N ILE A 520 15.18 -18.65 -10.80
CA ILE A 520 14.36 -17.50 -10.49
C ILE A 520 12.90 -17.88 -10.74
N GLY A 521 12.03 -17.62 -9.77
CA GLY A 521 10.60 -17.69 -9.90
C GLY A 521 9.94 -16.32 -9.68
N ASN A 522 8.72 -16.18 -10.14
CA ASN A 522 7.89 -15.00 -9.95
C ASN A 522 7.16 -15.09 -8.60
N HIS A 523 7.23 -14.05 -7.77
CA HIS A 523 6.49 -13.93 -6.52
C HIS A 523 5.58 -12.69 -6.50
N THR A 524 5.08 -12.29 -7.68
CA THR A 524 4.32 -11.06 -7.96
C THR A 524 5.12 -9.78 -7.88
N PHE A 525 4.53 -8.64 -8.28
CA PHE A 525 5.21 -7.37 -8.26
C PHE A 525 5.14 -6.71 -6.89
N SER A 526 3.98 -6.74 -6.23
CA SER A 526 3.72 -6.03 -4.98
C SER A 526 3.43 -6.92 -3.77
N HIS A 527 3.58 -8.24 -3.88
CA HIS A 527 3.25 -9.21 -2.83
C HIS A 527 1.79 -9.09 -2.29
N PRO A 528 0.74 -9.04 -3.14
CA PRO A 528 -0.65 -8.96 -2.68
C PRO A 528 -1.23 -10.33 -2.29
N ARG A 529 -2.38 -10.33 -1.62
CA ARG A 529 -3.18 -11.55 -1.38
C ARG A 529 -3.94 -11.94 -2.64
N LEU A 530 -3.32 -12.78 -3.49
CA LEU A 530 -3.90 -13.15 -4.78
C LEU A 530 -5.14 -14.04 -4.69
N MET A 531 -5.33 -14.80 -3.60
CA MET A 531 -6.47 -15.69 -3.42
C MET A 531 -7.82 -14.96 -3.44
N GLU A 532 -7.82 -13.66 -3.10
CA GLU A 532 -8.99 -12.78 -3.06
C GLU A 532 -9.04 -11.80 -4.24
N SER A 533 -8.09 -11.92 -5.18
CA SER A 533 -7.92 -10.96 -6.27
C SER A 533 -8.67 -11.36 -7.54
N GLY A 534 -9.15 -10.37 -8.29
CA GLY A 534 -9.71 -10.56 -9.62
C GLY A 534 -8.64 -10.89 -10.68
N ARG A 535 -9.11 -11.40 -11.84
CA ARG A 535 -8.27 -11.84 -12.98
C ARG A 535 -7.27 -10.78 -13.42
N GLU A 536 -7.72 -9.54 -13.56
CA GLU A 536 -6.90 -8.42 -14.04
C GLU A 536 -5.77 -8.10 -13.07
N ARG A 537 -6.05 -8.14 -11.76
CA ARG A 537 -5.03 -7.90 -10.73
C ARG A 537 -3.97 -9.00 -10.74
N ILE A 538 -4.39 -10.27 -10.82
CA ILE A 538 -3.46 -11.41 -10.89
C ILE A 538 -2.56 -11.26 -12.13
N ALA A 539 -3.14 -10.97 -13.29
CA ALA A 539 -2.39 -10.83 -14.54
C ALA A 539 -1.38 -9.68 -14.50
N VAL A 540 -1.79 -8.49 -14.04
CA VAL A 540 -0.90 -7.31 -13.96
C VAL A 540 0.26 -7.57 -12.99
N GLU A 541 0.01 -8.19 -11.84
CA GLU A 541 1.04 -8.53 -10.86
C GLU A 541 2.10 -9.48 -11.42
N LEU A 542 1.66 -10.53 -12.11
CA LEU A 542 2.55 -11.50 -12.74
C LEU A 542 3.32 -10.87 -13.91
N ASN A 543 2.65 -10.10 -14.77
CA ASN A 543 3.27 -9.43 -15.91
C ASN A 543 4.34 -8.43 -15.47
N MET A 544 4.03 -7.57 -14.49
CA MET A 544 4.97 -6.57 -14.00
C MET A 544 6.23 -7.22 -13.40
N ALA A 545 6.07 -8.24 -12.55
CA ALA A 545 7.21 -8.96 -12.00
C ALA A 545 8.05 -9.64 -13.10
N GLN A 546 7.38 -10.24 -14.09
CA GLN A 546 8.05 -10.87 -15.22
C GLN A 546 8.87 -9.89 -16.06
N ARG A 547 8.31 -8.70 -16.34
CA ARG A 547 9.01 -7.65 -17.10
C ARG A 547 10.24 -7.15 -16.35
N VAL A 548 10.18 -7.05 -15.03
CA VAL A 548 11.35 -6.68 -14.21
C VAL A 548 12.42 -7.78 -14.26
N ILE A 549 12.02 -9.05 -14.11
CA ILE A 549 12.95 -10.19 -14.20
C ILE A 549 13.62 -10.22 -15.58
N GLU A 550 12.83 -10.12 -16.65
CA GLU A 550 13.30 -10.11 -18.04
C GLU A 550 14.27 -8.95 -18.30
N ALA A 551 13.91 -7.73 -17.88
CA ALA A 551 14.70 -6.53 -18.13
C ALA A 551 16.08 -6.57 -17.47
N GLN A 552 16.25 -7.31 -16.37
CA GLN A 552 17.49 -7.35 -15.59
C GLN A 552 18.35 -8.58 -15.87
N THR A 553 17.72 -9.72 -16.17
CA THR A 553 18.43 -11.00 -16.33
C THR A 553 18.55 -11.44 -17.80
N GLY A 554 17.71 -10.91 -18.68
CA GLY A 554 17.60 -11.37 -20.07
C GLY A 554 16.86 -12.71 -20.23
N VAL A 555 16.33 -13.27 -19.14
CA VAL A 555 15.51 -14.49 -19.16
C VAL A 555 14.11 -14.23 -18.63
N ARG A 556 13.18 -15.04 -19.09
CA ARG A 556 11.83 -15.16 -18.52
C ARG A 556 11.81 -16.34 -17.58
N THR A 557 10.98 -16.32 -16.54
CA THR A 557 10.67 -17.50 -15.72
C THR A 557 9.27 -18.04 -15.99
N THR A 558 9.10 -19.36 -15.96
CA THR A 558 7.79 -20.03 -15.87
C THR A 558 7.48 -20.48 -14.45
N LEU A 559 8.39 -20.30 -13.49
CA LEU A 559 8.14 -20.66 -12.10
C LEU A 559 7.36 -19.54 -11.42
N PHE A 560 6.31 -19.89 -10.70
CA PHE A 560 5.51 -18.96 -9.91
C PHE A 560 5.23 -19.56 -8.55
N ARG A 561 5.25 -18.74 -7.50
CA ARG A 561 4.67 -19.11 -6.21
C ARG A 561 3.82 -17.94 -5.73
N PRO A 562 2.53 -18.14 -5.41
CA PRO A 562 1.70 -17.05 -4.90
C PRO A 562 2.18 -16.62 -3.50
N PRO A 563 2.15 -15.32 -3.19
CA PRO A 563 2.32 -14.83 -1.82
C PRO A 563 1.38 -15.56 -0.85
N GLN A 564 1.88 -15.86 0.35
CA GLN A 564 1.13 -16.57 1.40
C GLN A 564 0.72 -18.01 1.01
N ALA A 565 1.52 -18.67 0.17
CA ALA A 565 1.37 -20.11 -0.08
C ALA A 565 1.55 -20.92 1.22
N TYR A 566 0.88 -22.08 1.28
CA TYR A 566 0.93 -23.00 2.42
C TYR A 566 1.73 -24.25 2.06
N THR A 567 2.14 -25.04 3.07
CA THR A 567 2.87 -26.32 2.96
C THR A 567 2.13 -27.43 2.21
N SER A 568 0.89 -27.19 1.79
CA SER A 568 0.14 -28.09 0.93
C SER A 568 -0.42 -27.30 -0.23
N LEU A 569 -0.41 -27.90 -1.44
CA LEU A 569 -1.06 -27.32 -2.60
C LEU A 569 -2.61 -27.28 -2.46
N ALA A 570 -3.20 -27.80 -1.38
CA ALA A 570 -4.64 -27.77 -1.12
C ALA A 570 -5.25 -26.36 -1.17
N PHE A 571 -4.47 -25.30 -0.91
CA PHE A 571 -4.98 -23.93 -1.05
C PHE A 571 -5.36 -23.59 -2.49
N LEU A 572 -4.77 -24.24 -3.51
CA LEU A 572 -5.12 -24.04 -4.91
C LEU A 572 -6.55 -24.50 -5.23
N ASP A 573 -7.07 -25.50 -4.50
CA ASP A 573 -8.48 -25.93 -4.60
C ASP A 573 -9.44 -24.80 -4.18
N THR A 574 -8.98 -23.84 -3.37
CA THR A 574 -9.78 -22.66 -2.95
C THR A 574 -9.63 -21.45 -3.86
N SER A 575 -8.76 -21.50 -4.87
CA SER A 575 -8.46 -20.34 -5.72
C SER A 575 -8.34 -20.73 -7.20
N PRO A 576 -9.40 -21.29 -7.80
CA PRO A 576 -9.37 -21.78 -9.18
C PRO A 576 -8.99 -20.67 -10.18
N LEU A 577 -9.44 -19.43 -9.95
CA LEU A 577 -9.10 -18.30 -10.82
C LEU A 577 -7.60 -17.98 -10.82
N LEU A 578 -6.92 -18.09 -9.68
CA LEU A 578 -5.47 -17.92 -9.60
C LEU A 578 -4.74 -18.97 -10.44
N VAL A 579 -5.16 -20.23 -10.28
CA VAL A 579 -4.59 -21.37 -11.01
C VAL A 579 -4.82 -21.23 -12.51
N GLU A 580 -6.02 -20.80 -12.91
CA GLU A 580 -6.40 -20.50 -14.30
C GLU A 580 -5.48 -19.47 -14.92
N VAL A 581 -5.41 -18.28 -14.31
CA VAL A 581 -4.66 -17.14 -14.85
C VAL A 581 -3.17 -17.45 -14.87
N ALA A 582 -2.63 -18.05 -13.81
CA ALA A 582 -1.23 -18.45 -13.78
C ALA A 582 -0.91 -19.44 -14.92
N THR A 583 -1.76 -20.44 -15.13
CA THR A 583 -1.55 -21.46 -16.16
C THR A 583 -1.74 -20.90 -17.57
N GLU A 584 -2.75 -20.06 -17.81
CA GLU A 584 -2.96 -19.37 -19.08
C GLU A 584 -1.78 -18.47 -19.46
N LEU A 585 -1.17 -17.83 -18.47
CA LEU A 585 0.04 -17.02 -18.66
C LEU A 585 1.31 -17.86 -18.83
N GLY A 586 1.23 -19.19 -18.68
CA GLY A 586 2.36 -20.12 -18.87
C GLY A 586 3.18 -20.41 -17.62
N TYR A 587 2.67 -20.10 -16.43
CA TYR A 587 3.35 -20.40 -15.17
C TYR A 587 3.05 -21.81 -14.64
N GLN A 588 4.05 -22.37 -13.96
CA GLN A 588 4.01 -23.57 -13.13
C GLN A 588 4.15 -23.13 -11.67
N ILE A 589 3.15 -23.46 -10.86
CA ILE A 589 3.08 -23.16 -9.44
C ILE A 589 4.01 -24.09 -8.68
N GLY A 590 4.96 -23.53 -7.93
CA GLY A 590 5.89 -24.26 -7.09
C GLY A 590 5.27 -24.67 -5.76
N ALA A 591 5.39 -25.96 -5.42
CA ALA A 591 5.03 -26.46 -4.10
C ALA A 591 6.04 -26.01 -3.03
N LEU A 592 5.68 -26.28 -1.77
CA LEU A 592 6.58 -26.16 -0.63
C LEU A 592 6.24 -27.29 0.35
N ASP A 593 7.22 -28.11 0.72
CA ASP A 593 6.98 -29.27 1.57
C ASP A 593 7.31 -29.00 3.04
N ALA A 594 8.30 -28.13 3.28
CA ALA A 594 8.75 -27.74 4.61
C ALA A 594 8.89 -26.20 4.70
N ASP A 595 8.08 -25.56 5.54
CA ASP A 595 8.29 -24.17 5.94
C ASP A 595 9.27 -24.14 7.13
N SER A 596 10.33 -23.35 7.01
CA SER A 596 11.34 -23.20 8.06
C SER A 596 10.88 -22.31 9.21
N TYR A 597 9.83 -21.49 9.01
CA TYR A 597 9.36 -20.45 9.95
C TYR A 597 10.47 -19.48 10.39
N ASP A 598 11.50 -19.30 9.57
CA ASP A 598 12.62 -18.38 9.80
C ASP A 598 12.16 -16.91 9.95
N TRP A 599 11.06 -16.56 9.29
CA TRP A 599 10.39 -15.25 9.36
C TRP A 599 9.65 -14.98 10.70
N ALA A 600 9.33 -16.01 11.48
CA ALA A 600 8.46 -15.89 12.65
C ALA A 600 9.15 -15.26 13.88
N ALA A 601 10.48 -15.16 13.87
CA ALA A 601 11.27 -14.62 14.98
C ALA A 601 10.90 -13.17 15.37
N ALA A 602 10.55 -12.35 14.37
CA ALA A 602 10.19 -10.94 14.57
C ALA A 602 8.73 -10.76 15.05
N GLY A 603 7.84 -11.73 14.79
CA GLY A 603 6.40 -11.58 15.02
C GLY A 603 5.84 -12.29 16.25
N PHE A 604 6.46 -13.39 16.69
CA PHE A 604 5.85 -14.28 17.69
C PHE A 604 6.67 -14.48 18.98
N GLY A 605 7.93 -14.00 19.03
CA GLY A 605 8.80 -14.11 20.19
C GLY A 605 9.14 -15.57 20.59
N GLY A 606 10.38 -16.00 20.41
CA GLY A 606 10.86 -17.29 20.94
C GLY A 606 11.27 -18.36 19.93
N VAL A 607 11.13 -18.12 18.62
CA VAL A 607 11.77 -18.96 17.60
C VAL A 607 13.27 -18.68 17.60
N LYS A 608 14.09 -19.72 17.85
CA LYS A 608 15.55 -19.67 17.87
C LYS A 608 16.10 -20.46 16.69
N LYS A 609 17.38 -20.22 16.37
CA LYS A 609 18.11 -20.94 15.32
C LYS A 609 17.89 -22.46 15.38
N ILE A 610 18.02 -23.07 16.56
CA ILE A 610 17.88 -24.52 16.73
C ILE A 610 16.49 -25.04 16.33
N HIS A 611 15.42 -24.28 16.58
CA HIS A 611 14.07 -24.71 16.21
C HIS A 611 13.89 -24.78 14.69
N VAL A 612 14.45 -23.78 13.98
CA VAL A 612 14.42 -23.72 12.50
C VAL A 612 15.21 -24.88 11.91
N VAL A 613 16.44 -25.09 12.39
CA VAL A 613 17.34 -26.16 11.91
C VAL A 613 16.71 -27.54 12.15
N ASP A 614 16.27 -27.82 13.38
CA ASP A 614 15.70 -29.12 13.75
C ASP A 614 14.43 -29.44 12.96
N LEU A 615 13.55 -28.44 12.76
CA LEU A 615 12.32 -28.61 11.99
C LEU A 615 12.62 -29.00 10.55
N VAL A 616 13.51 -28.27 9.88
CA VAL A 616 13.87 -28.53 8.48
C VAL A 616 14.55 -29.89 8.36
N VAL A 617 15.57 -30.15 9.17
CA VAL A 617 16.35 -31.39 9.12
C VAL A 617 15.50 -32.62 9.44
N ARG A 618 14.59 -32.53 10.41
CA ARG A 618 13.66 -33.63 10.76
C ARG A 618 12.65 -33.88 9.64
N THR A 619 12.10 -32.83 9.03
CA THR A 619 11.07 -32.96 7.99
C THR A 619 11.66 -33.55 6.72
N VAL A 620 12.80 -33.02 6.26
CA VAL A 620 13.51 -33.52 5.06
C VAL A 620 14.09 -34.90 5.32
N GLY A 621 14.80 -35.10 6.44
CA GLY A 621 15.45 -36.37 6.78
C GLY A 621 14.47 -37.52 7.02
N GLY A 622 13.21 -37.23 7.37
CA GLY A 622 12.13 -38.21 7.47
C GLY A 622 11.50 -38.59 6.13
N GLY A 623 11.98 -38.03 5.01
CA GLY A 623 11.39 -38.22 3.67
C GLY A 623 10.02 -37.53 3.50
N ARG A 624 9.68 -36.61 4.40
CA ARG A 624 8.38 -35.92 4.43
C ARG A 624 8.38 -34.60 3.65
N GLY A 625 9.52 -34.14 3.13
CA GLY A 625 9.59 -32.96 2.26
C GLY A 625 10.92 -32.84 1.49
N GLN A 626 10.87 -32.28 0.28
CA GLN A 626 12.03 -32.10 -0.60
C GLN A 626 12.20 -30.65 -1.09
N ILE A 627 11.18 -29.79 -0.96
CA ILE A 627 11.27 -28.34 -1.16
C ILE A 627 11.16 -27.63 0.18
N VAL A 628 12.20 -26.88 0.54
CA VAL A 628 12.28 -26.14 1.81
C VAL A 628 12.12 -24.64 1.53
N LEU A 629 11.16 -24.01 2.20
CA LEU A 629 10.93 -22.57 2.15
C LEU A 629 11.72 -21.84 3.25
N MET A 630 12.48 -20.83 2.83
CA MET A 630 13.13 -19.82 3.65
C MET A 630 12.84 -18.43 3.05
N HIS A 631 13.20 -17.35 3.74
CA HIS A 631 12.94 -15.99 3.28
C HIS A 631 14.21 -15.15 3.25
N ASP A 632 14.44 -14.38 2.18
CA ASP A 632 15.59 -13.49 2.05
C ASP A 632 15.23 -11.99 2.05
N SER A 633 13.95 -11.65 2.25
CA SER A 633 13.44 -10.29 2.47
C SER A 633 12.20 -10.30 3.37
N GLY A 634 11.60 -9.14 3.65
CA GLY A 634 10.36 -9.01 4.44
C GLY A 634 10.57 -8.70 5.93
N GLY A 635 11.51 -7.80 6.25
CA GLY A 635 11.88 -7.43 7.61
C GLY A 635 13.22 -8.01 8.03
N ASN A 636 13.45 -8.21 9.34
CA ASN A 636 14.70 -8.79 9.82
C ASN A 636 14.84 -10.27 9.41
N ARG A 637 15.92 -10.60 8.69
CA ARG A 637 16.25 -11.97 8.23
C ARG A 637 17.56 -12.51 8.78
N GLN A 638 18.04 -11.96 9.91
CA GLN A 638 19.26 -12.46 10.54
C GLN A 638 19.13 -13.94 10.96
N LEU A 639 17.95 -14.39 11.38
CA LEU A 639 17.72 -15.80 11.73
C LEU A 639 17.93 -16.74 10.53
N THR A 640 17.48 -16.35 9.34
CA THR A 640 17.74 -17.07 8.09
C THR A 640 19.24 -17.22 7.86
N ILE A 641 19.99 -16.10 7.98
CA ILE A 641 21.44 -16.09 7.80
C ILE A 641 22.13 -17.02 8.81
N ASP A 642 21.69 -17.02 10.07
CA ASP A 642 22.30 -17.81 11.13
C ASP A 642 21.99 -19.31 11.01
N ALA A 643 20.81 -19.68 10.52
CA ALA A 643 20.34 -21.07 10.42
C ALA A 643 20.78 -21.77 9.13
N LEU A 644 20.90 -21.04 8.01
CA LEU A 644 21.16 -21.61 6.68
C LEU A 644 22.43 -22.49 6.61
N PRO A 645 23.60 -22.11 7.17
CA PRO A 645 24.80 -22.96 7.13
C PRO A 645 24.59 -24.32 7.79
N ASP A 646 23.95 -24.35 8.96
CA ASP A 646 23.74 -25.58 9.74
C ASP A 646 22.72 -26.51 9.05
N ILE A 647 21.68 -25.95 8.41
CA ILE A 647 20.72 -26.72 7.61
C ILE A 647 21.47 -27.46 6.49
N ILE A 648 22.33 -26.73 5.77
CA ILE A 648 23.08 -27.29 4.64
C ILE A 648 24.04 -28.38 5.12
N ASP A 649 24.83 -28.10 6.17
CA ASP A 649 25.82 -29.04 6.69
C ASP A 649 25.17 -30.34 7.21
N GLN A 650 24.06 -30.23 7.96
CA GLN A 650 23.38 -31.41 8.52
C GLN A 650 22.68 -32.26 7.46
N LEU A 651 22.09 -31.64 6.43
CA LEU A 651 21.47 -32.38 5.33
C LEU A 651 22.53 -33.01 4.41
N HIS A 652 23.65 -32.33 4.16
CA HIS A 652 24.81 -32.93 3.49
C HIS A 652 25.34 -34.15 4.26
N ALA A 653 25.49 -34.05 5.58
CA ALA A 653 25.93 -35.17 6.41
C ALA A 653 24.96 -36.36 6.37
N LYS A 654 23.68 -36.13 6.06
CA LYS A 654 22.65 -37.15 5.86
C LYS A 654 22.56 -37.67 4.40
N GLY A 655 23.42 -37.18 3.50
CA GLY A 655 23.51 -37.63 2.11
C GLY A 655 22.55 -36.92 1.14
N PHE A 656 21.93 -35.81 1.54
CA PHE A 656 21.13 -34.99 0.64
C PHE A 656 22.01 -34.09 -0.23
N ARG A 657 21.56 -33.78 -1.44
CA ARG A 657 22.19 -32.83 -2.35
C ARG A 657 21.26 -31.64 -2.60
N PHE A 658 21.79 -30.44 -2.50
CA PHE A 658 21.05 -29.23 -2.82
C PHE A 658 21.04 -28.96 -4.32
N VAL A 659 19.84 -28.78 -4.86
CA VAL A 659 19.57 -28.54 -6.28
C VAL A 659 18.60 -27.38 -6.44
N THR A 660 18.52 -26.84 -7.63
CA THR A 660 17.46 -25.91 -8.03
C THR A 660 16.16 -26.64 -8.36
N THR A 661 15.05 -25.90 -8.54
CA THR A 661 13.75 -26.51 -8.83
C THR A 661 13.73 -27.22 -10.19
N HIS A 662 14.39 -26.70 -11.23
CA HIS A 662 14.47 -27.40 -12.52
C HIS A 662 15.24 -28.72 -12.44
N GLU A 663 16.35 -28.75 -11.71
CA GLU A 663 17.14 -29.95 -11.46
C GLU A 663 16.37 -30.98 -10.63
N LEU A 664 15.61 -30.53 -9.61
CA LEU A 664 14.76 -31.40 -8.79
C LEU A 664 13.77 -32.20 -9.66
N VAL A 665 13.20 -31.57 -10.68
CA VAL A 665 12.25 -32.22 -11.62
C VAL A 665 12.90 -32.74 -12.90
N GLY A 666 14.24 -32.70 -13.01
CA GLY A 666 14.98 -33.16 -14.18
C GLY A 666 14.68 -32.40 -15.48
N ALA A 667 14.22 -31.15 -15.40
CA ALA A 667 13.99 -30.30 -16.56
C ALA A 667 15.28 -29.58 -16.97
N PRO A 668 15.51 -29.28 -18.25
CA PRO A 668 16.59 -28.37 -18.63
C PRO A 668 16.27 -26.95 -18.13
N ARG A 669 17.30 -26.18 -17.74
CA ARG A 669 17.15 -24.82 -17.20
C ARG A 669 16.35 -23.90 -18.12
N ASP A 670 16.58 -23.99 -19.44
CA ASP A 670 15.86 -23.21 -20.46
C ASP A 670 14.35 -23.54 -20.56
N ALA A 671 13.89 -24.69 -20.03
CA ALA A 671 12.46 -25.01 -20.02
C ALA A 671 11.69 -24.26 -18.92
N VAL A 672 12.37 -23.88 -17.83
CA VAL A 672 11.76 -23.08 -16.75
C VAL A 672 12.22 -21.62 -16.77
N MET A 673 13.37 -21.34 -17.39
CA MET A 673 13.93 -20.01 -17.55
C MET A 673 14.35 -19.72 -19.00
N PRO A 674 13.40 -19.68 -19.95
CA PRO A 674 13.72 -19.48 -21.36
C PRO A 674 14.37 -18.12 -21.61
N GLN A 675 15.38 -18.12 -22.48
CA GLN A 675 15.99 -16.90 -23.02
C GLN A 675 14.96 -16.08 -23.81
N THR A 676 15.04 -14.76 -23.71
CA THR A 676 14.19 -13.85 -24.48
C THR A 676 14.58 -13.89 -25.97
N ARG A 677 14.01 -14.81 -26.76
CA ARG A 677 14.30 -14.94 -28.21
C ARG A 677 13.35 -14.08 -29.05
N ALA A 678 13.92 -13.18 -29.85
CA ALA A 678 13.31 -12.39 -30.92
C ALA A 678 11.95 -11.72 -30.60
N PRO A 679 11.92 -10.75 -29.68
CA PRO A 679 10.73 -9.96 -29.41
C PRO A 679 10.26 -9.18 -30.65
N SER A 680 8.95 -8.98 -30.77
CA SER A 680 8.39 -7.93 -31.62
C SER A 680 9.08 -6.58 -31.30
N LEU A 681 9.10 -5.61 -32.23
CA LEU A 681 9.67 -4.29 -31.96
C LEU A 681 9.05 -3.65 -30.69
N THR A 682 7.76 -3.90 -30.47
CA THR A 682 7.01 -3.46 -29.28
C THR A 682 7.49 -4.12 -27.99
N ASP A 683 7.78 -5.42 -28.01
CA ASP A 683 8.33 -6.11 -26.84
C ASP A 683 9.76 -5.65 -26.54
N ALA A 684 10.60 -5.45 -27.57
CA ALA A 684 11.95 -4.93 -27.39
C ALA A 684 11.94 -3.53 -26.76
N LEU A 685 11.08 -2.63 -27.26
CA LEU A 685 10.90 -1.30 -26.69
C LEU A 685 10.34 -1.35 -25.27
N SER A 686 9.42 -2.26 -24.98
CA SER A 686 8.88 -2.45 -23.62
C SER A 686 9.95 -2.94 -22.66
N THR A 687 10.69 -4.01 -23.00
CA THR A 687 11.79 -4.52 -22.17
C THR A 687 12.85 -3.45 -21.93
N GLU A 688 13.20 -2.65 -22.94
CA GLU A 688 14.11 -1.52 -22.78
C GLU A 688 13.55 -0.46 -21.84
N ALA A 689 12.28 -0.07 -22.00
CA ALA A 689 11.62 0.91 -21.14
C ALA A 689 11.56 0.44 -19.67
N TRP A 690 11.29 -0.84 -19.44
CA TRP A 690 11.33 -1.45 -18.10
C TRP A 690 12.75 -1.50 -17.54
N ARG A 691 13.77 -1.77 -18.38
CA ARG A 691 15.18 -1.72 -17.96
C ARG A 691 15.60 -0.32 -17.56
N VAL A 692 15.37 0.67 -18.41
CA VAL A 692 15.67 2.09 -18.13
C VAL A 692 14.87 2.57 -16.92
N GLY A 693 13.59 2.21 -16.85
CA GLY A 693 12.71 2.53 -15.72
C GLY A 693 13.23 1.95 -14.40
N ALA A 694 13.65 0.68 -14.37
CA ALA A 694 14.19 0.03 -13.19
C ALA A 694 15.50 0.68 -12.72
N HIS A 695 16.45 0.92 -13.63
CA HIS A 695 17.70 1.59 -13.29
C HIS A 695 17.46 3.02 -12.82
N SER A 696 16.53 3.74 -13.44
CA SER A 696 16.14 5.09 -13.03
C SER A 696 15.50 5.09 -11.65
N ALA A 697 14.63 4.12 -11.35
CA ALA A 697 13.98 3.97 -10.05
C ALA A 697 15.01 3.66 -8.94
N ALA A 698 15.93 2.72 -9.18
CA ALA A 698 17.02 2.41 -8.24
C ALA A 698 17.94 3.62 -7.98
N TRP A 699 18.32 4.35 -9.04
CA TRP A 699 19.13 5.56 -8.88
C TRP A 699 18.36 6.65 -8.12
N LEU A 700 17.07 6.84 -8.43
CA LEU A 700 16.24 7.83 -7.74
C LEU A 700 16.02 7.48 -6.26
N SER A 701 15.88 6.20 -5.90
CA SER A 701 15.73 5.80 -4.49
C SER A 701 16.94 6.17 -3.64
N ASP A 702 18.14 6.20 -4.23
CA ASP A 702 19.36 6.62 -3.54
C ASP A 702 19.60 8.13 -3.64
N ALA A 703 19.40 8.70 -4.82
CA ALA A 703 19.68 10.10 -5.10
C ALA A 703 18.72 11.04 -4.35
N VAL A 704 17.45 10.69 -4.24
CA VAL A 704 16.45 11.57 -3.62
C VAL A 704 16.72 11.81 -2.13
N PRO A 705 16.93 10.79 -1.28
CA PRO A 705 17.34 11.00 0.11
C PRO A 705 18.66 11.78 0.22
N ALA A 706 19.65 11.48 -0.62
CA ALA A 706 20.93 12.19 -0.62
C ALA A 706 20.76 13.68 -0.96
N ILE A 707 19.96 14.01 -1.97
CA ILE A 707 19.61 15.39 -2.34
C ILE A 707 18.82 16.06 -1.21
N ALA A 708 17.85 15.38 -0.61
CA ALA A 708 17.08 15.91 0.51
C ALA A 708 17.97 16.26 1.71
N ILE A 709 18.86 15.35 2.10
CA ILE A 709 19.83 15.55 3.19
C ILE A 709 20.79 16.68 2.83
N ALA A 710 21.39 16.68 1.64
CA ALA A 710 22.33 17.70 1.22
C ALA A 710 21.69 19.10 1.16
N THR A 711 20.50 19.21 0.59
CA THR A 711 19.75 20.48 0.53
C THR A 711 19.35 20.97 1.92
N SER A 712 18.96 20.08 2.83
CA SER A 712 18.66 20.43 4.22
C SER A 712 19.89 20.87 5.00
N VAL A 713 21.02 20.15 4.88
CA VAL A 713 22.29 20.55 5.51
C VAL A 713 22.72 21.93 5.01
N LEU A 714 22.66 22.17 3.70
CA LEU A 714 22.98 23.48 3.11
C LEU A 714 22.02 24.58 3.55
N ALA A 715 20.71 24.29 3.64
CA ALA A 715 19.70 25.26 4.09
C ALA A 715 19.90 25.64 5.56
N ILE A 716 20.09 24.65 6.44
CA ILE A 716 20.36 24.86 7.87
C ILE A 716 21.67 25.62 8.03
N PHE A 717 22.73 25.20 7.36
CA PHE A 717 24.03 25.87 7.41
C PHE A 717 23.93 27.35 6.98
N ARG A 718 23.28 27.63 5.83
CA ARG A 718 23.01 29.00 5.37
C ARG A 718 22.27 29.80 6.43
N LEU A 719 21.18 29.25 6.97
CA LEU A 719 20.33 29.94 7.93
C LEU A 719 21.06 30.23 9.23
N THR A 720 21.85 29.29 9.73
CA THR A 720 22.73 29.47 10.90
C THR A 720 23.73 30.59 10.66
N LEU A 721 24.40 30.64 9.51
CA LEU A 721 25.32 31.73 9.17
C LEU A 721 24.62 33.09 9.12
N ILE A 722 23.41 33.15 8.56
CA ILE A 722 22.61 34.38 8.51
C ILE A 722 22.22 34.84 9.91
N ILE A 723 21.77 33.94 10.79
CA ILE A 723 21.41 34.28 12.18
C ILE A 723 22.65 34.76 12.94
N ILE A 724 23.80 34.08 12.80
CA ILE A 724 25.07 34.49 13.42
C ILE A 724 25.47 35.87 12.90
N GLY A 725 25.45 36.08 11.59
CA GLY A 725 25.78 37.35 10.95
C GLY A 725 24.89 38.49 11.42
N ALA A 726 23.57 38.30 11.40
CA ALA A 726 22.60 39.30 11.84
C ALA A 726 22.72 39.62 13.35
N THR A 727 23.03 38.61 14.16
CA THR A 727 23.29 38.79 15.60
C THR A 727 24.60 39.53 15.85
N ALA A 728 25.68 39.14 15.18
CA ALA A 728 26.98 39.81 15.25
C ALA A 728 26.87 41.27 14.80
N HIS A 729 26.12 41.53 13.73
CA HIS A 729 25.80 42.88 13.27
C HIS A 729 25.10 43.70 14.37
N ARG A 730 24.07 43.13 15.04
CA ARG A 730 23.38 43.81 16.15
C ARG A 730 24.31 44.07 17.34
N LEU A 731 25.08 43.07 17.77
CA LEU A 731 25.98 43.19 18.94
C LEU A 731 27.11 44.21 18.71
N ARG A 732 27.58 44.36 17.46
CA ARG A 732 28.56 45.39 17.08
C ARG A 732 27.97 46.80 16.97
N GLY A 733 26.64 46.93 17.12
CA GLY A 733 25.91 48.18 17.03
C GLY A 733 25.54 48.61 15.60
N GLY A 734 25.63 47.69 14.62
CA GLY A 734 25.54 48.01 13.20
C GLY A 734 26.72 48.85 12.70
N HIS A 735 26.60 49.42 11.49
CA HIS A 735 27.57 50.41 11.01
C HIS A 735 27.56 51.64 11.94
N ARG A 736 28.70 51.91 12.59
CA ARG A 736 28.83 53.04 13.52
C ARG A 736 28.84 54.35 12.73
N ILE A 737 27.85 55.18 12.99
CA ILE A 737 27.78 56.53 12.43
C ILE A 737 28.85 57.38 13.12
N PRO A 738 29.75 58.03 12.37
CA PRO A 738 30.72 58.97 12.94
C PRO A 738 30.02 60.04 13.79
N ALA A 739 30.53 60.33 14.99
CA ALA A 739 29.93 61.31 15.91
C ALA A 739 29.98 62.76 15.39
N ALA A 740 30.87 63.03 14.42
CA ALA A 740 30.98 64.31 13.72
C ALA A 740 31.35 64.04 12.26
N GLY A 741 30.38 64.21 11.37
CA GLY A 741 30.59 64.27 9.92
C GLY A 741 29.86 65.51 9.38
N PRO A 742 30.30 66.08 8.25
CA PRO A 742 29.58 67.17 7.62
C PRO A 742 28.15 66.70 7.31
N GLU A 743 27.15 67.45 7.78
CA GLU A 743 25.78 67.15 7.40
C GLU A 743 25.60 67.34 5.88
N PRO A 744 24.79 66.50 5.21
CA PRO A 744 24.63 66.57 3.77
C PRO A 744 24.07 67.94 3.36
N LYS A 745 24.67 68.53 2.32
CA LYS A 745 24.37 69.90 1.86
C LYS A 745 22.96 70.06 1.25
N GLY A 746 22.29 68.95 0.92
CA GLY A 746 20.92 68.91 0.42
C GLY A 746 20.47 67.49 0.10
N ILE A 747 19.17 67.22 0.25
CA ILE A 747 18.55 65.90 0.00
C ILE A 747 17.45 66.07 -1.06
N ALA A 748 17.49 65.29 -2.14
CA ALA A 748 16.42 65.25 -3.12
C ALA A 748 15.64 63.94 -3.03
N VAL A 749 14.31 64.02 -2.94
CA VAL A 749 13.41 62.87 -2.97
C VAL A 749 12.81 62.74 -4.36
N LEU A 750 13.22 61.71 -5.11
CA LEU A 750 12.69 61.40 -6.43
C LEU A 750 11.47 60.48 -6.30
N VAL A 751 10.34 60.91 -6.84
CA VAL A 751 9.06 60.19 -6.82
C VAL A 751 8.62 59.93 -8.27
N PRO A 752 9.03 58.81 -8.90
CA PRO A 752 8.51 58.43 -10.20
C PRO A 752 7.04 58.03 -10.08
N ALA A 753 6.20 58.61 -10.94
CA ALA A 753 4.77 58.39 -10.97
C ALA A 753 4.31 58.03 -12.38
N TYR A 754 3.51 56.98 -12.50
CA TYR A 754 2.81 56.62 -13.74
C TYR A 754 1.45 56.05 -13.34
N ASN A 755 0.38 56.79 -13.58
CA ASN A 755 -1.01 56.43 -13.21
C ASN A 755 -1.29 56.31 -11.69
N GLU A 756 -0.73 57.18 -10.86
CA GLU A 756 -0.77 57.11 -9.39
C GLU A 756 -1.79 58.08 -8.73
N GLU A 757 -2.84 58.53 -9.43
CA GLU A 757 -3.77 59.57 -8.96
C GLU A 757 -4.35 59.31 -7.55
N ILE A 758 -4.62 58.03 -7.23
CA ILE A 758 -5.27 57.60 -5.98
C ILE A 758 -4.34 57.72 -4.77
N VAL A 759 -3.03 57.56 -4.95
CA VAL A 759 -2.07 57.36 -3.85
C VAL A 759 -1.03 58.49 -3.73
N ILE A 760 -0.72 59.18 -4.83
CA ILE A 760 0.42 60.11 -4.92
C ILE A 760 0.33 61.28 -3.93
N LEU A 761 -0.86 61.83 -3.71
CA LEU A 761 -1.06 62.96 -2.79
C LEU A 761 -0.69 62.60 -1.36
N LYS A 762 -1.01 61.36 -0.96
CA LYS A 762 -0.72 60.86 0.37
C LYS A 762 0.77 60.69 0.58
N THR A 763 1.45 60.12 -0.42
CA THR A 763 2.91 59.99 -0.46
C THR A 763 3.58 61.35 -0.27
N ILE A 764 3.21 62.35 -1.07
CA ILE A 764 3.80 63.70 -0.99
C ILE A 764 3.54 64.37 0.37
N ARG A 765 2.33 64.26 0.93
CA ARG A 765 2.02 64.80 2.28
C ARG A 765 2.92 64.18 3.36
N THR A 766 3.24 62.89 3.25
CA THR A 766 4.11 62.23 4.24
C THR A 766 5.56 62.68 4.12
N LEU A 767 6.03 63.00 2.90
CA LEU A 767 7.34 63.60 2.68
C LEU A 767 7.43 65.01 3.27
N LEU A 768 6.41 65.85 3.05
CA LEU A 768 6.32 67.19 3.65
C LEU A 768 6.23 67.15 5.19
N GLY A 769 5.78 66.03 5.77
CA GLY A 769 5.76 65.78 7.21
C GLY A 769 7.04 65.17 7.78
N SER A 770 8.12 65.07 7.00
CA SER A 770 9.39 64.53 7.47
C SER A 770 10.07 65.45 8.50
N THR A 771 10.85 64.87 9.42
CA THR A 771 11.64 65.62 10.42
C THR A 771 12.69 66.53 9.79
N VAL A 772 13.03 66.31 8.52
CA VAL A 772 13.98 67.10 7.71
C VAL A 772 13.28 67.79 6.52
N ALA A 773 11.99 68.10 6.64
CA ALA A 773 11.18 68.70 5.58
C ALA A 773 11.76 70.01 5.02
N ASP A 774 12.46 70.78 5.83
CA ASP A 774 13.13 72.04 5.48
C ASP A 774 14.40 71.85 4.62
N ARG A 775 14.89 70.61 4.50
CA ARG A 775 16.15 70.25 3.82
C ARG A 775 15.95 69.35 2.61
N ILE A 776 14.71 68.96 2.33
CA ILE A 776 14.38 68.09 1.20
C ILE A 776 13.78 68.90 0.06
N GLU A 777 14.22 68.61 -1.17
CA GLU A 777 13.46 68.95 -2.37
C GLU A 777 12.73 67.71 -2.87
N ILE A 778 11.44 67.82 -3.16
CA ILE A 778 10.61 66.72 -3.64
C ILE A 778 10.44 66.88 -5.15
N ILE A 779 10.95 65.92 -5.92
CA ILE A 779 10.89 65.92 -7.37
C ILE A 779 9.98 64.78 -7.81
N VAL A 780 8.75 65.13 -8.21
CA VAL A 780 7.77 64.21 -8.78
C VAL A 780 8.01 64.11 -10.29
N ILE A 781 8.23 62.90 -10.80
CA ILE A 781 8.46 62.64 -12.22
C ILE A 781 7.26 61.86 -12.77
N ASP A 782 6.37 62.57 -13.45
CA ASP A 782 5.27 61.99 -14.19
C ASP A 782 5.79 61.38 -15.51
N ASP A 783 5.84 60.05 -15.57
CA ASP A 783 6.35 59.25 -16.69
C ASP A 783 5.28 59.00 -17.76
N GLY A 784 4.59 60.07 -18.14
CA GLY A 784 3.56 60.06 -19.18
C GLY A 784 2.27 59.37 -18.75
N SER A 785 1.79 59.68 -17.54
CA SER A 785 0.53 59.12 -17.02
C SER A 785 -0.65 59.39 -17.95
N THR A 786 -1.57 58.43 -18.02
CA THR A 786 -2.82 58.51 -18.78
C THR A 786 -4.02 58.87 -17.91
N ASP A 787 -3.82 59.04 -16.61
CA ASP A 787 -4.82 59.48 -15.63
C ASP A 787 -4.51 60.92 -15.13
N GLU A 788 -5.21 61.38 -14.09
CA GLU A 788 -5.06 62.75 -13.59
C GLU A 788 -3.86 62.96 -12.63
N THR A 789 -2.90 62.02 -12.58
CA THR A 789 -1.75 62.07 -11.65
C THR A 789 -1.03 63.42 -11.64
N ALA A 790 -0.72 63.97 -12.83
CA ALA A 790 0.01 65.22 -12.92
C ALA A 790 -0.86 66.43 -12.51
N SER A 791 -2.15 66.41 -12.85
CA SER A 791 -3.12 67.44 -12.53
C SER A 791 -3.30 67.57 -11.02
N VAL A 792 -3.56 66.44 -10.33
CA VAL A 792 -3.82 66.45 -8.88
C VAL A 792 -2.60 66.91 -8.06
N VAL A 793 -1.38 66.59 -8.51
CA VAL A 793 -0.14 67.05 -7.85
C VAL A 793 0.07 68.55 -8.05
N ARG A 794 -0.16 69.08 -9.25
CA ARG A 794 -0.04 70.53 -9.52
C ARG A 794 -1.06 71.33 -8.73
N GLU A 795 -2.30 70.85 -8.65
CA GLU A 795 -3.36 71.51 -7.89
C GLU A 795 -3.06 71.54 -6.39
N ALA A 796 -2.63 70.40 -5.82
CA ALA A 796 -2.41 70.29 -4.39
C ALA A 796 -1.10 70.94 -3.90
N PHE A 797 -0.05 70.98 -4.73
CA PHE A 797 1.30 71.36 -4.30
C PHE A 797 2.03 72.37 -5.20
N GLY A 798 1.42 72.81 -6.31
CA GLY A 798 2.07 73.70 -7.28
C GLY A 798 2.47 75.08 -6.75
N THR A 799 1.95 75.48 -5.57
CA THR A 799 2.32 76.71 -4.86
C THR A 799 3.43 76.50 -3.82
N THR A 800 3.78 75.25 -3.49
CA THR A 800 4.84 74.95 -2.52
C THR A 800 6.20 74.87 -3.23
N GLY A 801 7.15 75.74 -2.83
CA GLY A 801 8.51 75.74 -3.40
C GLY A 801 9.31 74.45 -3.13
N ALA A 802 8.82 73.58 -2.25
CA ALA A 802 9.43 72.30 -1.89
C ALA A 802 9.07 71.15 -2.85
N VAL A 803 8.00 71.26 -3.64
CA VAL A 803 7.53 70.21 -4.55
C VAL A 803 7.62 70.67 -5.99
N GLN A 804 8.41 69.95 -6.79
CA GLN A 804 8.55 70.16 -8.22
C GLN A 804 7.97 68.97 -8.96
N ILE A 805 7.17 69.22 -10.01
CA ILE A 805 6.64 68.18 -10.87
C ILE A 805 7.14 68.36 -12.30
N PHE A 806 7.65 67.29 -12.90
CA PHE A 806 8.05 67.24 -14.29
C PHE A 806 7.33 66.12 -15.03
N THR A 807 6.80 66.41 -16.22
CA THR A 807 6.18 65.42 -17.11
C THR A 807 7.13 65.08 -18.26
N LYS A 808 7.26 63.79 -18.58
CA LYS A 808 8.01 63.28 -19.73
C LYS A 808 7.23 62.18 -20.47
N ALA A 809 7.68 61.79 -21.66
CA ALA A 809 7.15 60.61 -22.34
C ALA A 809 7.49 59.33 -21.55
N ASN A 810 6.57 58.36 -21.55
CA ASN A 810 6.75 57.10 -20.82
C ASN A 810 8.01 56.37 -21.29
N GLY A 811 8.92 56.11 -20.35
CA GLY A 811 10.15 55.35 -20.59
C GLY A 811 10.44 54.31 -19.52
N GLY A 812 9.51 54.09 -18.58
CA GLY A 812 9.68 53.24 -17.43
C GLY A 812 10.39 53.93 -16.26
N LYS A 813 10.29 53.28 -15.09
CA LYS A 813 10.78 53.79 -13.80
C LYS A 813 12.26 54.21 -13.81
N ALA A 814 13.15 53.38 -14.39
CA ALA A 814 14.59 53.72 -14.48
C ALA A 814 14.83 55.01 -15.30
N ALA A 815 14.11 55.20 -16.40
CA ALA A 815 14.21 56.42 -17.22
C ALA A 815 13.66 57.65 -16.49
N ALA A 816 12.57 57.49 -15.73
CA ALA A 816 12.01 58.55 -14.89
C ALA A 816 12.97 58.97 -13.76
N LEU A 817 13.56 58.01 -13.07
CA LEU A 817 14.54 58.27 -12.00
C LEU A 817 15.81 58.95 -12.54
N ASN A 818 16.34 58.51 -13.68
CA ASN A 818 17.47 59.17 -14.34
C ASN A 818 17.14 60.60 -14.80
N PHE A 819 15.90 60.83 -15.25
CA PHE A 819 15.44 62.18 -15.59
C PHE A 819 15.38 63.07 -14.34
N GLY A 820 14.81 62.57 -13.24
CA GLY A 820 14.79 63.27 -11.95
C GLY A 820 16.18 63.61 -11.43
N LEU A 821 17.13 62.66 -11.55
CA LEU A 821 18.55 62.87 -11.17
C LEU A 821 19.20 64.05 -11.91
N GLN A 822 18.82 64.31 -13.15
CA GLN A 822 19.33 65.44 -13.95
C GLN A 822 18.75 66.79 -13.51
N LYS A 823 17.65 66.80 -12.75
CA LYS A 823 16.97 68.02 -12.28
C LYS A 823 17.44 68.51 -10.92
N THR A 824 18.27 67.74 -10.23
CA THR A 824 18.79 68.06 -8.90
C THR A 824 20.32 68.09 -8.85
N SER A 825 20.84 68.95 -7.96
CA SER A 825 22.25 69.00 -7.56
C SER A 825 22.48 68.53 -6.12
N ALA A 826 21.44 68.04 -5.44
CA ALA A 826 21.50 67.54 -4.07
C ALA A 826 22.56 66.45 -3.91
N GLU A 827 23.22 66.43 -2.76
CA GLU A 827 24.29 65.46 -2.47
C GLU A 827 23.72 64.05 -2.30
N ILE A 828 22.55 63.95 -1.66
CA ILE A 828 21.87 62.70 -1.35
C ILE A 828 20.57 62.60 -2.14
N ILE A 829 20.39 61.47 -2.81
CA ILE A 829 19.21 61.14 -3.59
C ILE A 829 18.43 60.06 -2.84
N VAL A 830 17.21 60.35 -2.45
CA VAL A 830 16.26 59.37 -1.91
C VAL A 830 15.29 59.01 -3.02
N ALA A 831 15.09 57.73 -3.31
CA ALA A 831 14.06 57.28 -4.23
C ALA A 831 12.98 56.52 -3.46
N ILE A 832 11.72 56.84 -3.75
CA ILE A 832 10.56 56.15 -3.21
C ILE A 832 9.57 55.83 -4.32
N ASP A 833 8.69 54.86 -4.12
CA ASP A 833 7.58 54.62 -5.06
C ASP A 833 6.44 55.62 -4.81
N GLY A 834 5.67 55.95 -5.85
CA GLY A 834 4.55 56.90 -5.77
C GLY A 834 3.42 56.51 -4.80
N ASP A 835 3.40 55.26 -4.33
CA ASP A 835 2.44 54.69 -3.37
C ASP A 835 3.02 54.45 -1.97
N THR A 836 4.24 54.91 -1.69
CA THR A 836 4.94 54.62 -0.44
C THR A 836 4.75 55.71 0.61
N VAL A 837 4.39 55.30 1.83
CA VAL A 837 4.28 56.18 3.00
C VAL A 837 5.51 56.02 3.90
N LEU A 838 6.30 57.07 4.07
CA LEU A 838 7.46 57.06 4.97
C LEU A 838 7.06 57.44 6.41
N LEU A 839 7.74 56.87 7.42
CA LEU A 839 7.68 57.42 8.78
C LEU A 839 8.40 58.77 8.85
N PRO A 840 8.00 59.70 9.75
CA PRO A 840 8.53 61.07 9.78
C PRO A 840 10.06 61.16 9.85
N ASP A 841 10.70 60.26 10.59
CA ASP A 841 12.15 60.21 10.83
C ASP A 841 12.91 59.33 9.82
N ALA A 842 12.24 58.74 8.82
CA ALA A 842 12.87 57.77 7.92
C ALA A 842 14.00 58.38 7.07
N ILE A 843 13.78 59.55 6.48
CA ILE A 843 14.78 60.22 5.62
C ILE A 843 15.99 60.66 6.44
N GLU A 844 15.76 61.24 7.62
CA GLU A 844 16.82 61.62 8.56
C GLU A 844 17.71 60.43 8.93
N ARG A 845 17.07 59.29 9.25
CA ARG A 845 17.77 58.04 9.60
C ARG A 845 18.59 57.46 8.45
N LEU A 846 18.16 57.63 7.20
CA LEU A 846 18.94 57.24 6.02
C LEU A 846 20.11 58.20 5.80
N ALA A 847 19.85 59.50 5.80
CA ALA A 847 20.80 60.54 5.44
C ALA A 847 22.03 60.59 6.35
N ARG A 848 21.86 60.35 7.66
CA ARG A 848 22.96 60.35 8.64
C ARG A 848 24.11 59.38 8.35
N HIS A 849 23.86 58.29 7.61
CA HIS A 849 24.90 57.31 7.26
C HIS A 849 25.92 57.86 6.27
N PHE A 850 25.54 58.83 5.45
CA PHE A 850 26.44 59.46 4.47
C PHE A 850 27.53 60.36 5.10
N ALA A 851 27.54 60.50 6.43
CA ALA A 851 28.71 61.00 7.15
C ALA A 851 29.97 60.14 6.88
N ASP A 852 29.81 58.85 6.56
CA ASP A 852 30.91 58.01 6.06
C ASP A 852 31.03 58.18 4.53
N PRO A 853 32.16 58.71 4.01
CA PRO A 853 32.34 58.95 2.59
C PRO A 853 32.38 57.67 1.76
N ARG A 854 32.60 56.50 2.37
CA ARG A 854 32.64 55.20 1.66
C ARG A 854 31.24 54.65 1.34
N ILE A 855 30.21 55.18 1.98
CA ILE A 855 28.83 54.72 1.79
C ILE A 855 28.28 55.33 0.51
N GLY A 856 27.95 54.47 -0.45
CA GLY A 856 27.29 54.83 -1.69
C GLY A 856 25.77 54.72 -1.61
N ALA A 857 25.24 53.82 -0.78
CA ALA A 857 23.80 53.65 -0.60
C ALA A 857 23.40 53.12 0.78
N VAL A 858 22.15 53.41 1.17
CA VAL A 858 21.54 53.01 2.44
C VAL A 858 20.16 52.41 2.17
N ALA A 859 19.94 51.17 2.60
CA ALA A 859 18.68 50.46 2.48
C ALA A 859 17.80 50.64 3.72
N GLY A 860 16.59 51.19 3.54
CA GLY A 860 15.56 51.20 4.58
C GLY A 860 14.78 49.88 4.66
N THR A 861 13.81 49.84 5.57
CA THR A 861 12.93 48.69 5.80
C THR A 861 11.53 48.96 5.26
N VAL A 862 11.04 48.08 4.40
CA VAL A 862 9.67 48.13 3.88
C VAL A 862 8.78 47.24 4.73
N SER A 863 7.62 47.76 5.13
CA SER A 863 6.58 47.05 5.87
C SER A 863 5.25 47.09 5.10
N VAL A 864 4.47 46.01 5.18
CA VAL A 864 3.14 45.96 4.56
C VAL A 864 2.13 46.74 5.40
N GLY A 865 1.43 47.69 4.78
CA GLY A 865 0.38 48.51 5.41
C GLY A 865 -0.99 47.84 5.43
N ASN A 866 -1.39 47.17 4.35
CA ASN A 866 -2.72 46.57 4.18
C ASN A 866 -2.74 45.06 4.51
N ARG A 867 -2.74 44.72 5.80
CA ARG A 867 -2.64 43.31 6.27
C ARG A 867 -3.99 42.59 6.36
N THR A 868 -4.93 42.94 5.48
CA THR A 868 -6.34 42.49 5.47
C THR A 868 -6.50 41.06 4.95
N SER A 869 -5.71 40.67 3.94
CA SER A 869 -5.77 39.35 3.29
C SER A 869 -4.73 38.37 3.84
N LEU A 870 -4.92 37.07 3.61
CA LEU A 870 -3.92 36.05 3.98
C LEU A 870 -2.62 36.21 3.17
N ILE A 871 -2.70 36.57 1.89
CA ILE A 871 -1.53 36.81 1.02
C ILE A 871 -0.72 38.00 1.52
N ALA A 872 -1.39 39.12 1.86
CA ALA A 872 -0.72 40.29 2.42
C ALA A 872 -0.06 40.00 3.77
N ARG A 873 -0.67 39.15 4.62
CA ARG A 873 -0.07 38.68 5.88
C ARG A 873 1.15 37.78 5.66
N PHE A 874 1.12 36.89 4.66
CA PHE A 874 2.29 36.08 4.30
C PHE A 874 3.45 36.94 3.81
N GLN A 875 3.16 37.94 2.97
CA GLN A 875 4.17 38.88 2.49
C GLN A 875 4.71 39.78 3.60
N ALA A 876 3.86 40.21 4.54
CA ALA A 876 4.29 40.95 5.73
C ALA A 876 5.29 40.14 6.56
N LEU A 877 5.00 38.87 6.81
CA LEU A 877 5.90 37.96 7.51
C LEU A 877 7.23 37.78 6.74
N GLU A 878 7.18 37.51 5.44
CA GLU A 878 8.38 37.37 4.60
C GLU A 878 9.28 38.63 4.65
N TYR A 879 8.68 39.82 4.55
CA TYR A 879 9.41 41.08 4.63
C TYR A 879 10.14 41.24 5.96
N THR A 880 9.46 40.93 7.06
CA THR A 880 10.05 40.99 8.40
C THR A 880 11.21 40.00 8.53
N LEU A 881 11.06 38.78 8.04
CA LEU A 881 12.12 37.77 8.14
C LEU A 881 13.34 38.15 7.28
N SER A 882 13.14 38.37 5.99
CA SER A 882 14.21 38.60 5.03
C SER A 882 14.98 39.90 5.29
N GLN A 883 14.29 41.01 5.60
CA GLN A 883 14.96 42.31 5.76
C GLN A 883 15.73 42.44 7.08
N ASN A 884 15.29 41.77 8.15
CA ASN A 884 15.99 41.83 9.45
C ASN A 884 17.13 40.81 9.58
N LEU A 885 17.06 39.68 8.87
CA LEU A 885 18.10 38.66 8.90
C LEU A 885 19.10 38.83 7.74
N ASP A 886 18.67 38.57 6.51
CA ASP A 886 19.55 38.46 5.34
C ASP A 886 20.33 39.77 5.10
N ARG A 887 19.66 40.94 5.13
CA ARG A 887 20.35 42.23 4.88
C ARG A 887 21.42 42.55 5.91
N ARG A 888 21.15 42.33 7.20
CA ARG A 888 22.12 42.57 8.28
C ARG A 888 23.34 41.65 8.18
N ALA A 889 23.10 40.39 7.83
CA ALA A 889 24.18 39.43 7.62
C ALA A 889 25.02 39.79 6.38
N PHE A 890 24.38 40.19 5.29
CA PHE A 890 25.04 40.50 4.02
C PHE A 890 25.77 41.85 4.03
N GLU A 891 25.34 42.81 4.86
CA GLU A 891 26.06 44.07 5.07
C GLU A 891 27.52 43.82 5.54
N LEU A 892 27.72 42.85 6.45
CA LEU A 892 29.04 42.56 7.03
C LEU A 892 30.09 42.16 6.00
N ILE A 893 29.66 41.73 4.81
CA ILE A 893 30.50 41.19 3.74
C ILE A 893 30.33 41.95 2.41
N ASN A 894 29.61 43.08 2.41
CA ASN A 894 29.31 43.89 1.22
C ASN A 894 28.70 43.04 0.10
N ALA A 895 27.53 42.46 0.41
CA ALA A 895 26.76 41.57 -0.45
C ALA A 895 25.25 41.89 -0.40
N ILE A 896 24.87 43.14 -0.13
CA ILE A 896 23.45 43.52 -0.06
C ILE A 896 22.88 43.46 -1.48
N GLY A 897 21.92 42.55 -1.70
CA GLY A 897 21.38 42.32 -3.04
C GLY A 897 20.42 43.37 -3.57
N VAL A 898 19.84 44.20 -2.69
CA VAL A 898 18.88 45.24 -3.09
C VAL A 898 18.73 46.31 -2.01
N VAL A 899 18.87 47.57 -2.44
CA VAL A 899 18.33 48.76 -1.77
C VAL A 899 16.94 48.99 -2.35
N PRO A 900 15.85 48.83 -1.57
CA PRO A 900 14.50 48.87 -2.12
C PRO A 900 14.17 50.21 -2.77
N GLY A 901 13.60 50.18 -3.98
CA GLY A 901 13.09 51.39 -4.64
C GLY A 901 11.99 52.13 -3.88
N ALA A 902 11.34 51.49 -2.89
CA ALA A 902 10.35 52.11 -2.01
C ALA A 902 10.98 52.93 -0.86
N ILE A 903 12.21 52.62 -0.44
CA ILE A 903 12.91 53.33 0.64
C ILE A 903 14.42 53.11 0.54
N GLY A 904 15.06 53.87 -0.34
CA GLY A 904 16.49 53.87 -0.52
C GLY A 904 17.06 55.27 -0.56
N ALA A 905 18.29 55.42 -0.07
CA ALA A 905 19.06 56.64 -0.23
C ALA A 905 20.40 56.33 -0.89
N TRP A 906 20.87 57.21 -1.75
CA TRP A 906 22.09 57.07 -2.54
C TRP A 906 22.91 58.37 -2.50
N ARG A 907 24.23 58.23 -2.45
CA ARG A 907 25.14 59.33 -2.71
C ARG A 907 25.10 59.64 -4.20
N ARG A 908 24.82 60.88 -4.59
CA ARG A 908 24.70 61.30 -5.99
C ARG A 908 25.96 60.96 -6.79
N GLU A 909 27.14 61.22 -6.23
CA GLU A 909 28.43 60.88 -6.83
C GLU A 909 28.54 59.38 -7.17
N ALA A 910 28.20 58.51 -6.21
CA ALA A 910 28.24 57.08 -6.39
C ALA A 910 27.26 56.62 -7.49
N LEU A 911 26.05 57.20 -7.51
CA LEU A 911 25.02 56.88 -8.49
C LEU A 911 25.43 57.32 -9.91
N LEU A 912 26.09 58.47 -10.06
CA LEU A 912 26.66 58.92 -11.33
C LEU A 912 27.85 58.07 -11.78
N ALA A 913 28.70 57.62 -10.85
CA ALA A 913 29.88 56.81 -11.15
C ALA A 913 29.54 55.47 -11.82
N VAL A 914 28.36 54.91 -11.54
CA VAL A 914 27.87 53.66 -12.15
C VAL A 914 26.91 53.89 -13.33
N GLY A 915 26.71 55.15 -13.74
CA GLY A 915 25.89 55.50 -14.91
C GLY A 915 24.39 55.63 -14.65
N GLY A 916 23.97 55.74 -13.38
CA GLY A 916 22.56 55.88 -12.98
C GLY A 916 21.77 54.57 -12.98
N TYR A 917 20.45 54.66 -13.12
CA TYR A 917 19.54 53.52 -13.13
C TYR A 917 19.56 52.83 -14.51
N SER A 918 19.96 51.56 -14.58
CA SER A 918 19.95 50.79 -15.83
C SER A 918 18.54 50.33 -16.21
N SER A 919 18.26 50.28 -17.51
CA SER A 919 17.03 49.67 -18.08
C SER A 919 17.25 48.25 -18.61
N ASP A 920 18.40 47.63 -18.34
CA ASP A 920 18.72 46.28 -18.83
C ASP A 920 17.95 45.18 -18.07
N THR A 921 17.46 45.49 -16.87
CA THR A 921 16.78 44.55 -15.98
C THR A 921 15.44 45.11 -15.49
N LEU A 922 14.52 44.22 -15.08
CA LEU A 922 13.21 44.58 -14.49
C LEU A 922 13.29 45.03 -13.02
N ALA A 923 14.45 44.87 -12.39
CA ALA A 923 14.74 45.24 -11.01
C ALA A 923 15.90 46.25 -11.01
N GLU A 924 15.59 47.47 -11.42
CA GLU A 924 16.56 48.55 -11.58
C GLU A 924 17.29 48.89 -10.28
N ASP A 925 16.62 48.71 -9.15
CA ASP A 925 17.10 48.97 -7.80
C ASP A 925 18.12 47.90 -7.35
N ALA A 926 17.86 46.63 -7.62
CA ALA A 926 18.80 45.53 -7.39
C ALA A 926 20.03 45.64 -8.31
N ASP A 927 19.84 45.97 -9.58
CA ASP A 927 20.93 46.17 -10.55
C ASP A 927 21.86 47.31 -10.11
N LEU A 928 21.29 48.45 -9.72
CA LEU A 928 22.03 49.60 -9.21
C LEU A 928 22.81 49.24 -7.94
N THR A 929 22.17 48.52 -7.02
CA THR A 929 22.81 48.11 -5.75
C THR A 929 24.05 47.27 -6.00
N VAL A 930 23.93 46.23 -6.83
CA VAL A 930 25.06 45.35 -7.17
C VAL A 930 26.13 46.12 -7.94
N SER A 931 25.74 47.01 -8.85
CA SER A 931 26.69 47.85 -9.60
C SER A 931 27.53 48.76 -8.69
N LEU A 932 26.92 49.33 -7.65
CA LEU A 932 27.63 50.14 -6.65
C LEU A 932 28.61 49.32 -5.82
N GLU A 933 28.20 48.14 -5.35
CA GLU A 933 29.09 47.25 -4.62
C GLU A 933 30.28 46.82 -5.50
N LEU A 934 30.04 46.45 -6.77
CA LEU A 934 31.09 46.12 -7.75
C LEU A 934 32.05 47.29 -8.04
N ALA A 935 31.55 48.53 -8.01
CA ALA A 935 32.36 49.74 -8.13
C ALA A 935 33.14 50.09 -6.85
N GLY A 936 33.00 49.31 -5.78
CA GLY A 936 33.75 49.45 -4.53
C GLY A 936 33.07 50.31 -3.46
N TRP A 937 31.85 50.79 -3.71
CA TRP A 937 31.07 51.51 -2.71
C TRP A 937 30.52 50.55 -1.65
N LYS A 938 30.38 51.04 -0.42
CA LYS A 938 29.66 50.32 0.63
C LYS A 938 28.17 50.57 0.55
N VAL A 939 27.40 49.50 0.71
CA VAL A 939 25.95 49.55 0.90
C VAL A 939 25.65 49.07 2.32
N VAL A 940 24.87 49.85 3.06
CA VAL A 940 24.50 49.52 4.46
C VAL A 940 22.99 49.49 4.63
N CYS A 941 22.49 48.91 5.72
CA CYS A 941 21.06 48.90 6.05
C CYS A 941 20.75 49.76 7.29
N GLU A 942 19.61 50.43 7.27
CA GLU A 942 19.06 51.17 8.41
C GLU A 942 17.69 50.59 8.78
N PRO A 943 17.63 49.62 9.71
CA PRO A 943 16.39 48.94 10.08
C PRO A 943 15.31 49.86 10.67
N ARG A 944 15.68 51.03 11.19
CA ARG A 944 14.74 51.99 11.80
C ARG A 944 14.14 52.97 10.79
N ALA A 945 14.73 53.13 9.61
CA ALA A 945 14.12 53.89 8.52
C ALA A 945 13.03 53.03 7.89
N ARG A 946 11.76 53.35 8.14
CA ARG A 946 10.63 52.49 7.77
C ARG A 946 9.70 53.15 6.76
N ALA A 947 9.26 52.34 5.80
CA ALA A 947 8.26 52.67 4.81
C ALA A 947 7.08 51.69 4.87
N LEU A 948 5.87 52.20 4.65
CA LEU A 948 4.64 51.42 4.51
C LEU A 948 4.22 51.40 3.05
N THR A 949 3.99 50.19 2.51
CA THR A 949 3.55 49.96 1.12
C THR A 949 2.30 49.08 1.08
N GLU A 950 1.56 49.14 -0.03
CA GLU A 950 0.50 48.18 -0.34
C GLU A 950 1.06 46.86 -0.88
N ALA A 951 0.71 45.74 -0.23
CA ALA A 951 0.90 44.39 -0.74
C ALA A 951 -0.32 43.95 -1.59
N PRO A 952 -0.12 43.10 -2.61
CA PRO A 952 -1.23 42.56 -3.38
C PRO A 952 -2.21 41.74 -2.53
N GLU A 953 -3.50 42.05 -2.62
CA GLU A 953 -4.55 41.29 -1.91
C GLU A 953 -5.10 40.11 -2.72
N ARG A 954 -4.91 40.14 -4.04
CA ARG A 954 -5.38 39.11 -4.98
C ARG A 954 -4.23 38.25 -5.50
N LEU A 955 -4.46 36.94 -5.63
CA LEU A 955 -3.46 35.96 -6.08
C LEU A 955 -2.84 36.32 -7.44
N GLY A 956 -3.65 36.72 -8.43
CA GLY A 956 -3.13 37.08 -9.76
C GLY A 956 -2.19 38.29 -9.73
N ALA A 957 -2.49 39.29 -8.89
CA ALA A 957 -1.65 40.46 -8.67
C ALA A 957 -0.34 40.08 -7.96
N PHE A 958 -0.42 39.22 -6.94
CA PHE A 958 0.73 38.65 -6.25
C PHE A 958 1.67 37.88 -7.20
N LEU A 959 1.15 36.96 -8.01
CA LEU A 959 1.96 36.17 -8.94
C LEU A 959 2.66 37.06 -9.99
N LYS A 960 2.01 38.13 -10.48
CA LYS A 960 2.62 39.11 -11.37
C LYS A 960 3.78 39.85 -10.70
N GLN A 961 3.59 40.29 -9.45
CA GLN A 961 4.64 40.94 -8.67
C GLN A 961 5.84 40.00 -8.46
N ARG A 962 5.60 38.77 -8.04
CA ARG A 962 6.65 37.78 -7.76
C ARG A 962 7.40 37.34 -9.01
N PHE A 963 6.70 37.17 -10.13
CA PHE A 963 7.34 36.93 -11.41
C PHE A 963 8.30 38.07 -11.78
N ARG A 964 7.86 39.33 -11.67
CA ARG A 964 8.72 40.49 -11.99
C ARG A 964 9.98 40.51 -11.12
N TRP A 965 9.82 40.30 -9.81
CA TRP A 965 10.93 40.33 -8.86
C TRP A 965 11.92 39.20 -9.14
N MET A 966 11.44 37.96 -9.25
CA MET A 966 12.33 36.84 -9.52
C MET A 966 12.99 36.96 -10.89
N PHE A 967 12.26 37.39 -11.93
CA PHE A 967 12.87 37.62 -13.25
C PHE A 967 13.94 38.71 -13.21
N GLY A 968 13.67 39.84 -12.56
CA GLY A 968 14.65 40.91 -12.37
C GLY A 968 15.88 40.46 -11.59
N THR A 969 15.70 39.73 -10.48
CA THR A 969 16.81 39.19 -9.69
C THR A 969 17.66 38.20 -10.49
N LEU A 970 17.03 37.35 -11.32
CA LEU A 970 17.75 36.44 -12.22
C LEU A 970 18.55 37.20 -13.28
N GLN A 971 17.98 38.27 -13.85
CA GLN A 971 18.67 39.13 -14.80
C GLN A 971 19.90 39.80 -14.17
N VAL A 972 19.77 40.30 -12.94
CA VAL A 972 20.89 40.91 -12.18
C VAL A 972 21.99 39.88 -11.92
N ALA A 973 21.64 38.68 -11.44
CA ALA A 973 22.61 37.60 -11.21
C ALA A 973 23.32 37.18 -12.51
N TYR A 974 22.60 37.12 -13.64
CA TYR A 974 23.19 36.81 -14.94
C TYR A 974 24.10 37.92 -15.46
N LYS A 975 23.63 39.18 -15.43
CA LYS A 975 24.36 40.38 -15.90
C LYS A 975 25.69 40.54 -15.17
N HIS A 976 25.67 40.38 -13.85
CA HIS A 976 26.84 40.63 -12.99
C HIS A 976 27.65 39.38 -12.65
N GLY A 977 27.16 38.17 -13.00
CA GLY A 977 27.78 36.91 -12.62
C GLY A 977 29.26 36.83 -12.97
N ALA A 978 29.62 37.05 -14.25
CA ALA A 978 31.01 37.00 -14.70
C ALA A 978 31.87 38.18 -14.18
N ALA A 979 31.29 39.38 -14.11
CA ALA A 979 31.99 40.60 -13.67
C ALA A 979 32.32 40.55 -12.17
N SER A 980 31.48 39.90 -11.36
CA SER A 980 31.61 39.83 -9.91
C SER A 980 32.85 39.09 -9.44
N LEU A 981 33.44 38.18 -10.23
CA LEU A 981 34.64 37.41 -9.87
C LEU A 981 35.87 38.29 -9.59
N ARG A 982 35.85 39.58 -9.99
CA ARG A 982 36.99 40.48 -9.89
C ARG A 982 37.07 41.21 -8.54
N ARG A 983 36.01 41.91 -8.10
CA ARG A 983 35.74 42.45 -6.73
C ARG A 983 34.34 43.09 -6.70
N PRO A 984 33.68 43.23 -5.53
CA PRO A 984 34.02 42.67 -4.21
C PRO A 984 33.58 41.22 -4.06
N ARG A 985 34.29 40.47 -3.20
CA ARG A 985 34.12 39.02 -3.00
C ARG A 985 32.74 38.64 -2.41
N GLY A 986 32.07 39.53 -1.67
CA GLY A 986 30.74 39.27 -1.11
C GLY A 986 29.69 39.03 -2.18
N VAL A 987 29.65 39.88 -3.21
CA VAL A 987 28.74 39.73 -4.35
C VAL A 987 28.95 38.40 -5.08
N SER A 988 30.21 38.07 -5.40
CA SER A 988 30.55 36.89 -6.23
C SER A 988 30.44 35.57 -5.49
N PHE A 989 30.87 35.49 -4.22
CA PHE A 989 30.90 34.22 -3.49
C PHE A 989 29.70 34.02 -2.56
N VAL A 990 28.93 35.07 -2.28
CA VAL A 990 27.75 34.98 -1.40
C VAL A 990 26.48 35.35 -2.13
N LEU A 991 26.34 36.58 -2.64
CA LEU A 991 25.06 37.05 -3.21
C LEU A 991 24.63 36.25 -4.46
N VAL A 992 25.49 36.16 -5.48
CA VAL A 992 25.16 35.47 -6.75
C VAL A 992 24.90 33.97 -6.51
N PRO A 993 25.77 33.22 -5.81
CA PRO A 993 25.48 31.82 -5.45
C PRO A 993 24.22 31.69 -4.61
N ASN A 994 23.94 32.62 -3.68
CA ASN A 994 22.74 32.59 -2.88
C ASN A 994 21.46 32.70 -3.73
N VAL A 995 21.46 33.59 -4.72
CA VAL A 995 20.35 33.71 -5.68
C VAL A 995 20.21 32.41 -6.49
N LEU A 996 21.27 31.94 -7.12
CA LEU A 996 21.21 30.77 -8.01
C LEU A 996 20.84 29.47 -7.27
N LEU A 997 21.44 29.22 -6.10
CA LEU A 997 21.21 28.00 -5.33
C LEU A 997 19.89 28.04 -4.55
N PHE A 998 19.70 29.05 -3.69
CA PHE A 998 18.59 29.02 -2.73
C PHE A 998 17.30 29.65 -3.26
N GLN A 999 17.38 30.65 -4.15
CA GLN A 999 16.17 31.26 -4.73
C GLN A 999 15.70 30.53 -6.00
N PHE A 1000 16.61 29.99 -6.81
CA PHE A 1000 16.26 29.30 -8.05
C PHE A 1000 16.34 27.78 -7.94
N LEU A 1001 17.53 27.19 -7.78
CA LEU A 1001 17.70 25.73 -7.84
C LEU A 1001 16.81 25.01 -6.81
N PHE A 1002 16.84 25.44 -5.54
CA PHE A 1002 16.01 24.83 -4.49
C PHE A 1002 14.51 24.98 -4.77
N THR A 1003 14.09 26.15 -5.23
CA THR A 1003 12.67 26.42 -5.59
C THR A 1003 12.22 25.58 -6.78
N LEU A 1004 13.11 25.26 -7.72
CA LEU A 1004 12.83 24.41 -8.88
C LEU A 1004 12.85 22.91 -8.56
N LEU A 1005 13.63 22.49 -7.57
CA LEU A 1005 13.65 21.11 -7.08
C LEU A 1005 12.49 20.80 -6.13
N ALA A 1006 11.99 21.81 -5.40
CA ALA A 1006 10.94 21.63 -4.40
C ALA A 1006 9.63 20.97 -4.91
N PRO A 1007 9.09 21.27 -6.11
CA PRO A 1007 7.91 20.58 -6.64
C PRO A 1007 8.11 19.08 -6.78
N LEU A 1008 9.28 18.67 -7.28
CA LEU A 1008 9.62 17.26 -7.45
C LEU A 1008 9.70 16.56 -6.09
N MET A 1009 10.34 17.20 -5.11
CA MET A 1009 10.43 16.69 -3.74
C MET A 1009 9.06 16.59 -3.07
N ASP A 1010 8.19 17.58 -3.24
CA ASP A 1010 6.82 17.57 -2.70
C ASP A 1010 5.99 16.43 -3.33
N LEU A 1011 6.14 16.16 -4.64
CA LEU A 1011 5.47 15.04 -5.31
C LEU A 1011 5.98 13.68 -4.82
N ILE A 1012 7.29 13.52 -4.65
CA ILE A 1012 7.88 12.29 -4.11
C ILE A 1012 7.43 12.05 -2.67
N LEU A 1013 7.41 13.10 -1.85
CA LEU A 1013 6.90 13.03 -0.48
C LEU A 1013 5.44 12.57 -0.48
N LEU A 1014 4.58 13.19 -1.30
CA LEU A 1014 3.18 12.81 -1.41
C LEU A 1014 3.02 11.34 -1.85
N PHE A 1015 3.77 10.91 -2.86
CA PHE A 1015 3.75 9.52 -3.32
C PHE A 1015 4.21 8.55 -2.23
N THR A 1016 5.27 8.89 -1.49
CA THR A 1016 5.80 8.06 -0.39
C THR A 1016 4.80 7.96 0.76
N VAL A 1017 4.12 9.05 1.11
CA VAL A 1017 3.06 9.04 2.14
C VAL A 1017 1.88 8.18 1.69
N VAL A 1018 1.39 8.36 0.46
CA VAL A 1018 0.26 7.59 -0.07
C VAL A 1018 0.59 6.10 -0.13
N THR A 1019 1.76 5.74 -0.64
CA THR A 1019 2.19 4.33 -0.72
C THR A 1019 2.41 3.71 0.65
N SER A 1020 2.95 4.45 1.62
CA SER A 1020 3.09 3.99 3.01
C SER A 1020 1.73 3.77 3.68
N VAL A 1021 0.74 4.64 3.43
CA VAL A 1021 -0.63 4.46 3.93
C VAL A 1021 -1.29 3.23 3.30
N ILE A 1022 -1.13 3.04 1.99
CA ILE A 1022 -1.62 1.83 1.31
C ILE A 1022 -0.95 0.59 1.90
N ASP A 1023 0.35 0.61 2.14
CA ASP A 1023 1.10 -0.49 2.77
C ASP A 1023 0.55 -0.82 4.17
N ILE A 1024 0.31 0.20 5.02
CA ILE A 1024 -0.31 0.01 6.34
C ILE A 1024 -1.70 -0.61 6.22
N VAL A 1025 -2.54 -0.12 5.30
CA VAL A 1025 -3.92 -0.62 5.14
C VAL A 1025 -3.95 -2.05 4.58
N THR A 1026 -3.00 -2.41 3.72
CA THR A 1026 -2.99 -3.71 3.02
C THR A 1026 -2.18 -4.79 3.75
N ALA A 1027 -1.03 -4.44 4.30
CA ALA A 1027 -0.12 -5.36 5.00
C ALA A 1027 -0.30 -5.36 6.53
N GLY A 1028 -1.04 -4.38 7.09
CA GLY A 1028 -1.27 -4.27 8.53
C GLY A 1028 0.04 -4.13 9.30
N ALA A 1029 0.16 -4.84 10.43
CA ALA A 1029 1.34 -4.82 11.30
C ALA A 1029 2.63 -5.38 10.65
N ARG A 1030 2.57 -5.94 9.43
CA ARG A 1030 3.72 -6.45 8.68
C ARG A 1030 4.30 -5.43 7.68
N GLY A 1031 3.62 -4.31 7.43
CA GLY A 1031 4.08 -3.28 6.50
C GLY A 1031 5.15 -2.36 7.08
N GLN A 1032 6.10 -1.92 6.25
CA GLN A 1032 7.13 -0.93 6.61
C GLN A 1032 6.61 0.52 6.57
N GLY A 1033 5.35 0.72 6.18
CA GLY A 1033 4.75 2.04 6.06
C GLY A 1033 4.79 2.86 7.37
N HIS A 1034 4.68 2.23 8.54
CA HIS A 1034 4.76 2.94 9.83
C HIS A 1034 6.11 3.61 10.05
N GLU A 1035 7.21 2.84 9.94
CA GLU A 1035 8.58 3.34 10.12
C GLU A 1035 8.90 4.47 9.15
N THR A 1036 8.45 4.34 7.90
CA THR A 1036 8.64 5.35 6.86
C THR A 1036 7.92 6.66 7.23
N LEU A 1037 6.66 6.59 7.66
CA LEU A 1037 5.90 7.78 8.07
C LEU A 1037 6.48 8.45 9.32
N GLU A 1038 6.98 7.67 10.29
CA GLU A 1038 7.66 8.19 11.47
C GLU A 1038 8.94 8.95 11.11
N LEU A 1039 9.77 8.39 10.22
CA LEU A 1039 10.98 9.04 9.74
C LEU A 1039 10.66 10.35 9.00
N LEU A 1040 9.65 10.34 8.12
CA LEU A 1040 9.20 11.55 7.40
C LEU A 1040 8.66 12.61 8.36
N ALA A 1041 7.90 12.21 9.38
CA ALA A 1041 7.37 13.11 10.40
C ALA A 1041 8.51 13.72 11.25
N ALA A 1042 9.49 12.92 11.65
CA ALA A 1042 10.66 13.38 12.40
C ALA A 1042 11.48 14.39 11.56
N TYR A 1043 11.72 14.08 10.29
CA TYR A 1043 12.43 14.97 9.38
C TYR A 1043 11.70 16.31 9.19
N TRP A 1044 10.38 16.27 8.99
CA TRP A 1044 9.56 17.48 8.89
C TRP A 1044 9.59 18.32 10.18
N LEU A 1045 9.50 17.67 11.34
CA LEU A 1045 9.51 18.33 12.63
C LEU A 1045 10.83 19.09 12.89
N VAL A 1046 11.97 18.48 12.56
CA VAL A 1046 13.29 19.14 12.67
C VAL A 1046 13.31 20.42 11.85
N PHE A 1047 12.90 20.35 10.58
CA PHE A 1047 12.88 21.53 9.71
C PHE A 1047 11.92 22.62 10.22
N GLN A 1048 10.75 22.21 10.72
CA GLN A 1048 9.76 23.13 11.27
C GLN A 1048 10.25 23.86 12.53
N VAL A 1049 11.01 23.18 13.39
CA VAL A 1049 11.65 23.79 14.56
C VAL A 1049 12.69 24.82 14.12
N PHE A 1050 13.56 24.49 13.16
CA PHE A 1050 14.57 25.43 12.65
C PHE A 1050 13.95 26.69 12.02
N ASP A 1051 12.89 26.53 11.23
CA ASP A 1051 12.14 27.67 10.66
C ASP A 1051 11.56 28.58 11.75
N LEU A 1052 10.95 27.99 12.78
CA LEU A 1052 10.36 28.76 13.88
C LEU A 1052 11.45 29.49 14.69
N LEU A 1053 12.59 28.84 14.93
CA LEU A 1053 13.73 29.47 15.60
C LEU A 1053 14.27 30.66 14.79
N ALA A 1054 14.40 30.52 13.47
CA ALA A 1054 14.78 31.63 12.61
C ALA A 1054 13.74 32.76 12.59
N GLY A 1055 12.45 32.40 12.58
CA GLY A 1055 11.34 33.33 12.73
C GLY A 1055 11.40 34.14 14.02
N CYS A 1056 11.60 33.46 15.14
CA CYS A 1056 11.80 34.07 16.45
C CYS A 1056 13.04 34.99 16.46
N ALA A 1057 14.17 34.55 15.90
CA ALA A 1057 15.38 35.36 15.81
C ALA A 1057 15.15 36.65 15.03
N ALA A 1058 14.51 36.57 13.85
CA ALA A 1058 14.18 37.74 13.05
C ALA A 1058 13.30 38.75 13.80
N LEU A 1059 12.25 38.27 14.48
CA LEU A 1059 11.32 39.11 15.25
C LEU A 1059 12.01 39.76 16.46
N LEU A 1060 12.86 39.02 17.18
CA LEU A 1060 13.67 39.57 18.28
C LEU A 1060 14.65 40.65 17.80
N LEU A 1061 15.21 40.49 16.59
CA LEU A 1061 16.10 41.48 15.97
C LEU A 1061 15.35 42.70 15.43
N HIS A 1062 14.06 42.56 15.10
CA HIS A 1062 13.20 43.65 14.67
C HIS A 1062 12.83 44.60 15.84
N GLY A 1063 12.78 44.09 17.07
CA GLY A 1063 12.45 44.86 18.28
C GLY A 1063 10.98 44.70 18.69
N PRO A 1064 10.38 45.67 19.42
CA PRO A 1064 8.96 45.64 19.79
C PRO A 1064 8.09 45.69 18.53
N SER A 1065 7.64 44.52 18.07
CA SER A 1065 6.83 44.35 16.87
C SER A 1065 5.51 43.66 17.18
N THR A 1066 4.43 44.09 16.54
CA THR A 1066 3.13 43.41 16.61
C THR A 1066 3.09 42.14 15.75
N GLU A 1067 4.18 41.81 15.05
CA GLU A 1067 4.27 40.74 14.06
C GLU A 1067 4.47 39.34 14.67
N TRP A 1068 4.65 39.22 15.98
CA TRP A 1068 4.62 37.93 16.69
C TRP A 1068 3.34 37.12 16.39
N ARG A 1069 2.22 37.80 16.15
CA ARG A 1069 0.95 37.18 15.76
C ARG A 1069 1.00 36.50 14.38
N LEU A 1070 1.98 36.85 13.54
CA LEU A 1070 2.17 36.24 12.22
C LEU A 1070 3.04 34.98 12.28
N LEU A 1071 3.78 34.74 13.37
CA LEU A 1071 4.71 33.61 13.47
C LEU A 1071 4.07 32.23 13.19
N PRO A 1072 2.84 31.91 13.68
CA PRO A 1072 2.20 30.63 13.36
C PRO A 1072 1.94 30.42 11.86
N LEU A 1073 1.85 31.50 11.07
CA LEU A 1073 1.67 31.41 9.62
C LEU A 1073 2.89 30.80 8.92
N LEU A 1074 4.07 30.74 9.55
CA LEU A 1074 5.25 30.04 9.01
C LEU A 1074 4.95 28.57 8.70
N VAL A 1075 4.22 27.89 9.59
CA VAL A 1075 3.83 26.48 9.39
C VAL A 1075 2.93 26.37 8.17
N LEU A 1076 1.93 27.25 8.07
CA LEU A 1076 0.97 27.25 6.97
C LEU A 1076 1.62 27.61 5.61
N GLN A 1077 2.64 28.48 5.60
CA GLN A 1077 3.35 28.87 4.38
C GLN A 1077 3.99 27.67 3.65
N ARG A 1078 4.34 26.59 4.38
CA ARG A 1078 4.95 25.39 3.80
C ARG A 1078 3.99 24.59 2.91
N PHE A 1079 2.68 24.70 3.15
CA PHE A 1079 1.64 23.95 2.45
C PHE A 1079 0.96 24.71 1.31
N CYS A 1080 0.90 26.05 1.37
CA CYS A 1080 0.20 26.84 0.36
C CYS A 1080 1.00 27.98 -0.26
N TYR A 1081 1.81 28.71 0.52
CA TYR A 1081 2.51 29.91 0.02
C TYR A 1081 3.72 29.55 -0.84
N ARG A 1082 4.51 28.57 -0.38
CA ARG A 1082 5.73 28.10 -1.04
C ARG A 1082 5.44 27.57 -2.45
N GLN A 1083 4.30 26.90 -2.65
CA GLN A 1083 3.86 26.34 -3.93
C GLN A 1083 3.62 27.43 -4.99
N LEU A 1084 3.20 28.63 -4.57
CA LEU A 1084 3.05 29.78 -5.47
C LEU A 1084 4.40 30.29 -6.00
N LEU A 1085 5.47 30.14 -5.20
CA LEU A 1085 6.82 30.51 -5.60
C LEU A 1085 7.38 29.55 -6.66
N TYR A 1086 6.98 28.27 -6.63
CA TYR A 1086 7.38 27.29 -7.65
C TYR A 1086 6.89 27.70 -9.04
N VAL A 1087 5.60 28.02 -9.14
CA VAL A 1087 4.95 28.42 -10.40
C VAL A 1087 5.66 29.63 -10.99
N THR A 1088 6.00 30.59 -10.14
CA THR A 1088 6.68 31.80 -10.58
C THR A 1088 8.14 31.54 -10.96
N ALA A 1089 8.86 30.67 -10.26
CA ALA A 1089 10.26 30.32 -10.59
C ALA A 1089 10.36 29.55 -11.91
N ILE A 1090 9.48 28.56 -12.12
CA ILE A 1090 9.38 27.80 -13.39
C ILE A 1090 9.06 28.76 -14.53
N ARG A 1091 8.07 29.65 -14.35
CA ARG A 1091 7.72 30.66 -15.35
C ARG A 1091 8.90 31.58 -15.66
N THR A 1092 9.59 32.08 -14.64
CA THR A 1092 10.79 32.93 -14.78
C THR A 1092 11.87 32.23 -15.60
N LEU A 1093 12.20 30.98 -15.28
CA LEU A 1093 13.22 30.22 -16.00
C LEU A 1093 12.82 29.97 -17.46
N LEU A 1094 11.58 29.54 -17.71
CA LEU A 1094 11.08 29.31 -19.08
C LEU A 1094 11.07 30.60 -19.91
N THR A 1095 10.66 31.73 -19.33
CA THR A 1095 10.71 33.03 -20.01
C THR A 1095 12.16 33.44 -20.31
N ALA A 1096 13.09 33.23 -19.37
CA ALA A 1096 14.51 33.55 -19.55
C ALA A 1096 15.17 32.67 -20.62
N LEU A 1097 14.82 31.38 -20.68
CA LEU A 1097 15.31 30.44 -21.70
C LEU A 1097 14.77 30.77 -23.10
N ARG A 1098 13.48 31.11 -23.20
CA ARG A 1098 12.84 31.53 -24.46
C ARG A 1098 13.35 32.89 -24.97
N GLY A 1099 13.87 33.73 -24.08
CA GLY A 1099 14.34 35.07 -24.41
C GLY A 1099 13.23 36.05 -24.79
N THR A 1100 12.05 35.89 -24.18
CA THR A 1100 10.88 36.75 -24.43
C THR A 1100 11.08 38.13 -23.80
N PHE A 1101 10.65 39.19 -24.50
CA PHE A 1101 10.60 40.53 -23.91
C PHE A 1101 9.55 40.59 -22.80
N VAL A 1102 9.90 41.20 -21.66
CA VAL A 1102 8.99 41.40 -20.55
C VAL A 1102 8.98 42.89 -20.22
N GLY A 1103 7.84 43.54 -20.45
CA GLY A 1103 7.64 44.96 -20.12
C GLY A 1103 7.20 45.17 -18.66
N TRP A 1104 7.25 46.43 -18.22
CA TRP A 1104 6.79 46.83 -16.89
C TRP A 1104 5.25 46.81 -16.82
N GLY A 1105 4.68 45.79 -16.18
CA GLY A 1105 3.22 45.67 -15.97
C GLY A 1105 2.79 46.24 -14.63
N LYS A 1106 1.94 47.28 -14.63
CA LYS A 1106 1.47 47.97 -13.42
C LYS A 1106 0.43 47.16 -12.62
N LEU A 1107 0.45 47.27 -11.29
CA LEU A 1107 -0.54 46.76 -10.34
C LEU A 1107 -1.65 47.79 -10.09
N VAL A 1108 -2.92 47.36 -10.03
CA VAL A 1108 -4.07 48.21 -9.66
C VAL A 1108 -4.02 48.50 -8.16
N ARG A 1109 -4.10 49.79 -7.77
CA ARG A 1109 -3.97 50.27 -6.38
C ARG A 1109 -5.32 50.57 -5.74
N THR A 1110 -5.41 50.46 -4.41
CA THR A 1110 -6.67 50.63 -3.67
C THR A 1110 -6.69 51.80 -2.68
N GLY A 1111 -5.53 52.37 -2.31
CA GLY A 1111 -5.43 53.53 -1.42
C GLY A 1111 -5.63 53.23 0.07
N SER A 1112 -5.46 51.98 0.50
CA SER A 1112 -5.89 51.43 1.80
C SER A 1112 -4.83 51.40 2.91
N VAL A 1113 -3.68 52.05 2.71
CA VAL A 1113 -2.65 52.17 3.77
C VAL A 1113 -3.18 53.07 4.93
N ASP A 1114 -2.84 52.82 6.19
CA ASP A 1114 -3.15 53.77 7.29
C ASP A 1114 -2.04 54.82 7.47
N LEU A 1115 -2.39 56.06 7.83
CA LEU A 1115 -1.38 57.10 8.10
C LEU A 1115 -0.71 56.85 9.47
N PRO A 1116 0.61 56.97 9.58
CA PRO A 1116 1.28 56.92 10.88
C PRO A 1116 0.86 58.15 11.72
N VAL A 1117 0.21 57.90 12.85
CA VAL A 1117 -0.14 58.95 13.84
C VAL A 1117 1.16 59.43 14.49
N ALA A 1118 1.43 60.74 14.46
CA ALA A 1118 2.57 61.31 15.15
C ALA A 1118 2.48 61.01 16.65
N PRO A 1119 3.55 60.54 17.32
CA PRO A 1119 3.55 60.43 18.77
C PRO A 1119 3.37 61.83 19.36
N ALA A 1120 2.44 61.98 20.29
CA ALA A 1120 2.24 63.22 21.03
C ALA A 1120 3.59 63.65 21.62
N ARG A 1121 4.02 64.89 21.30
CA ARG A 1121 5.20 65.49 21.94
C ARG A 1121 4.96 65.46 23.44
N SER A 1122 5.74 64.68 24.19
CA SER A 1122 5.82 64.83 25.64
C SER A 1122 6.38 66.22 25.92
N ALA A 1123 5.56 67.05 26.57
CA ALA A 1123 5.97 68.36 27.08
C ALA A 1123 7.08 68.23 28.13
#